data_AF-A0A7X3LFL6-F1
#
_entry.id   AF-A0A7X3LFL6-F1
#
_cell.length_a   1.000
_cell.length_b   1.000
_cell.length_c   1.000
_cell.angle_alpha   90.00
_cell.angle_beta   90.00
_cell.angle_gamma   90.00
#
_symmetry.space_group_name_H-M   'P 1'
#
loop_
_entity.id
_entity.type
_entity.pdbx_description
1 polymer ?
#
loop_
_entity_poly.entity_id
_entity_poly.type
_entity_poly.pdbx_seq_one_letter_code
_entity_poly.pdbx_strand_id
1 'polypeptide(L)'
;MLSTIGIHLIARDESEVIRTCLESVKLADEIVLVDTGSSDDTVDIARQYGAHVVSMKWQDDFSMARNHALRYATTDWILVIDADEELLTSLDEIRMLIDATDEVEAYDITIANMLSDSEAQTLYHRSLRLFRNRQQYHFEGKIHEEIEPSILLFSGKDKIKGSPIQIRHTGYLSPNIWNKNKLDRNYQILMKALEEEPEQPYYLYHLGITHCQSGNIPEAKKYMLLAKEHTPLTASFRPTLIKDLAKVMLELHEVEQASLLCLREALHYPDYADLHFVHGQSLEAQGLWEKAFEAYRQAADCTSSSYVTEKGIHSYKALSNMGAIAIKMQRFEEAARLFYEAVQLQPDYAPAVNGLAASFYNLKTTDREISTLLIETIQPRDKKKWSLLLHSLDRIGADQEIIRLCPPQWITEDDLSTLYGISLIRLNKLKEAHSFLYHAAVTDSAPNPDREMLHILIQWQLMGSLEPHIWGFIQHHKREHIERIESLLFHHPEADDQSGATVRTEESLLIHTLIQRSVFIGLIDLGKRLSVVLDEAGSNTFAKALYKEGYVFEAADLLITLLEAQTLGDEGALMLAEILYDKGHYMEAVRLFENIKLNDASIHQASIGAAICYLLLAADLLDQAHGELPGTAALPQEARQIRSAVQQLQRTGWQTNWDDRQRRCIDEQNRNRNLPLHDRSE
;
A
#
# COMPACT_ATOMS: atom_id res chain seq x y z
N MET A 1 -19.11 -43.42 -23.33
CA MET A 1 -19.54 -42.11 -23.87
C MET A 1 -18.77 -41.07 -23.09
N LEU A 2 -18.37 -39.96 -23.72
CA LEU A 2 -17.80 -38.84 -22.97
C LEU A 2 -18.90 -38.29 -22.05
N SER A 3 -18.56 -37.95 -20.81
CA SER A 3 -19.53 -37.33 -19.90
C SER A 3 -19.96 -35.95 -20.43
N THR A 4 -21.23 -35.63 -20.25
CA THR A 4 -21.81 -34.34 -20.65
C THR A 4 -21.66 -33.29 -19.55
N ILE A 5 -21.43 -32.03 -19.93
CA ILE A 5 -21.23 -30.89 -19.02
C ILE A 5 -22.26 -29.80 -19.29
N GLY A 6 -23.02 -29.45 -18.25
CA GLY A 6 -23.98 -28.36 -18.25
C GLY A 6 -23.45 -27.16 -17.48
N ILE A 7 -23.66 -25.96 -18.00
CA ILE A 7 -23.27 -24.70 -17.37
C ILE A 7 -24.48 -24.05 -16.73
N HIS A 8 -24.39 -23.71 -15.45
CA HIS A 8 -25.49 -23.14 -14.70
C HIS A 8 -25.15 -21.74 -14.19
N LEU A 9 -25.92 -20.76 -14.65
CA LEU A 9 -25.78 -19.35 -14.30
C LEU A 9 -27.05 -18.82 -13.63
N ILE A 10 -26.87 -17.83 -12.76
CA ILE A 10 -27.93 -16.92 -12.32
C ILE A 10 -27.51 -15.52 -12.77
N ALA A 11 -28.44 -14.72 -13.26
CA ALA A 11 -28.13 -13.37 -13.72
C ALA A 11 -29.26 -12.38 -13.42
N ARG A 12 -28.88 -11.10 -13.30
CA ARG A 12 -29.77 -9.96 -13.30
C ARG A 12 -29.00 -8.71 -13.71
N ASP A 13 -29.37 -8.12 -14.84
CA ASP A 13 -28.77 -6.88 -15.34
C ASP A 13 -27.23 -6.97 -15.52
N GLU A 14 -26.75 -8.03 -16.18
CA GLU A 14 -25.32 -8.34 -16.38
C GLU A 14 -24.87 -8.24 -17.85
N SER A 15 -25.58 -7.47 -18.69
CA SER A 15 -25.32 -7.40 -20.14
C SER A 15 -23.91 -6.90 -20.50
N GLU A 16 -23.27 -6.15 -19.61
CA GLU A 16 -21.90 -5.63 -19.78
C GLU A 16 -20.82 -6.73 -19.70
N VAL A 17 -21.06 -7.79 -18.90
CA VAL A 17 -20.03 -8.80 -18.56
C VAL A 17 -20.36 -10.20 -19.08
N ILE A 18 -21.65 -10.54 -19.18
CA ILE A 18 -22.11 -11.92 -19.45
C ILE A 18 -21.62 -12.49 -20.78
N ARG A 19 -21.32 -11.63 -21.77
CA ARG A 19 -20.80 -12.07 -23.08
C ARG A 19 -19.46 -12.78 -22.95
N THR A 20 -18.55 -12.25 -22.13
CA THR A 20 -17.23 -12.84 -21.90
C THR A 20 -17.37 -14.21 -21.23
N CYS A 21 -18.25 -14.30 -20.23
CA CYS A 21 -18.60 -15.56 -19.57
C CYS A 21 -19.10 -16.60 -20.58
N LEU A 22 -20.15 -16.29 -21.33
CA LEU A 22 -20.79 -17.22 -22.28
C LEU A 22 -19.87 -17.63 -23.43
N GLU A 23 -19.00 -16.74 -23.89
CA GLU A 23 -17.99 -17.06 -24.91
C GLU A 23 -17.00 -18.13 -24.41
N SER A 24 -16.59 -18.06 -23.15
CA SER A 24 -15.65 -19.03 -22.54
C SER A 24 -16.23 -20.43 -22.40
N VAL A 25 -17.56 -20.56 -22.35
CA VAL A 25 -18.27 -21.84 -22.15
C VAL A 25 -19.14 -22.26 -23.34
N LYS A 26 -19.00 -21.61 -24.49
CA LYS A 26 -19.86 -21.84 -25.69
C LYS A 26 -19.86 -23.26 -26.25
N LEU A 27 -18.92 -24.11 -25.84
CA LEU A 27 -18.80 -25.52 -26.27
C LEU A 27 -19.41 -26.51 -25.26
N ALA A 28 -20.15 -26.01 -24.27
CA ALA A 28 -20.87 -26.84 -23.32
C ALA A 28 -22.03 -27.61 -23.98
N ASP A 29 -22.40 -28.74 -23.39
CA ASP A 29 -23.52 -29.56 -23.88
C ASP A 29 -24.88 -28.92 -23.55
N GLU A 30 -24.92 -28.13 -22.47
CA GLU A 30 -26.10 -27.41 -22.00
C GLU A 30 -25.68 -26.10 -21.33
N ILE A 31 -26.48 -25.05 -21.50
CA ILE A 31 -26.35 -23.81 -20.73
C ILE A 31 -27.73 -23.48 -20.16
N VAL A 32 -27.85 -23.46 -18.84
CA VAL A 32 -29.06 -23.06 -18.11
C VAL A 32 -28.79 -21.72 -17.45
N LEU A 33 -29.60 -20.71 -17.77
CA LEU A 33 -29.55 -19.41 -17.10
C LEU A 33 -30.87 -19.14 -16.40
N VAL A 34 -30.81 -18.92 -15.09
CA VAL A 34 -31.94 -18.41 -14.31
C VAL A 34 -31.87 -16.89 -14.26
N ASP A 35 -32.77 -16.23 -14.98
CA ASP A 35 -32.94 -14.78 -14.93
C ASP A 35 -33.81 -14.41 -13.74
N THR A 36 -33.28 -13.57 -12.84
CA THR A 36 -33.99 -13.15 -11.62
C THR A 36 -34.72 -11.80 -11.76
N GLY A 37 -34.86 -11.32 -12.99
CA GLY A 37 -35.61 -10.11 -13.35
C GLY A 37 -34.75 -9.04 -14.01
N SER A 38 -33.97 -9.40 -15.04
CA SER A 38 -33.21 -8.44 -15.85
C SER A 38 -34.14 -7.50 -16.60
N SER A 39 -33.68 -6.26 -16.75
CA SER A 39 -34.30 -5.17 -17.49
C SER A 39 -33.44 -4.67 -18.66
N ASP A 40 -32.21 -5.16 -18.76
CA ASP A 40 -31.26 -4.93 -19.86
C ASP A 40 -31.21 -6.12 -20.84
N ASP A 41 -30.22 -6.11 -21.74
CA ASP A 41 -30.06 -7.11 -22.80
C ASP A 41 -29.53 -8.48 -22.33
N THR A 42 -29.36 -8.72 -21.03
CA THR A 42 -28.77 -9.95 -20.47
C THR A 42 -29.43 -11.22 -21.01
N VAL A 43 -30.75 -11.25 -21.01
CA VAL A 43 -31.55 -12.41 -21.46
C VAL A 43 -31.37 -12.67 -22.95
N ASP A 44 -31.35 -11.62 -23.76
CA ASP A 44 -31.23 -11.75 -25.21
C ASP A 44 -29.82 -12.18 -25.61
N ILE A 45 -28.78 -11.69 -24.91
CA ILE A 45 -27.41 -12.17 -25.07
C ILE A 45 -27.34 -13.67 -24.74
N ALA A 46 -27.88 -14.10 -23.60
CA ALA A 46 -27.86 -15.51 -23.21
C ALA A 46 -28.52 -16.43 -24.25
N ARG A 47 -29.67 -16.03 -24.81
CA ARG A 47 -30.36 -16.78 -25.86
C ARG A 47 -29.53 -16.90 -27.15
N GLN A 48 -28.74 -15.89 -27.51
CA GLN A 48 -27.87 -15.94 -28.69
C GLN A 48 -26.78 -17.02 -28.56
N TYR A 49 -26.37 -17.33 -27.34
CA TYR A 49 -25.42 -18.41 -27.03
C TYR A 49 -26.10 -19.79 -26.86
N GLY A 50 -27.40 -19.90 -27.13
CA GLY A 50 -28.15 -21.15 -27.02
C GLY A 50 -28.57 -21.51 -25.60
N ALA A 51 -28.49 -20.58 -24.64
CA ALA A 51 -28.89 -20.85 -23.27
C ALA A 51 -30.40 -21.10 -23.14
N HIS A 52 -30.76 -22.10 -22.34
CA HIS A 52 -32.10 -22.25 -21.79
C HIS A 52 -32.31 -21.21 -20.70
N VAL A 53 -32.94 -20.08 -21.07
CA VAL A 53 -33.26 -19.01 -20.13
C VAL A 53 -34.58 -19.28 -19.41
N VAL A 54 -34.51 -19.42 -18.09
CA VAL A 54 -35.65 -19.61 -17.20
C VAL A 54 -35.85 -18.36 -16.36
N SER A 55 -37.06 -17.79 -16.35
CA SER A 55 -37.36 -16.62 -15.51
C SER A 55 -37.84 -17.05 -14.13
N MET A 56 -37.32 -16.38 -13.09
CA MET A 56 -37.73 -16.54 -11.70
C MET A 56 -37.83 -15.16 -11.03
N LYS A 57 -38.77 -14.98 -10.11
CA LYS A 57 -38.82 -13.77 -9.30
C LYS A 57 -37.72 -13.81 -8.22
N TRP A 58 -36.90 -12.77 -8.13
CA TRP A 58 -35.94 -12.60 -7.03
C TRP A 58 -36.62 -12.62 -5.66
N GLN A 59 -36.08 -13.41 -4.74
CA GLN A 59 -36.64 -13.66 -3.39
C GLN A 59 -35.62 -13.42 -2.27
N ASP A 60 -34.58 -12.63 -2.52
CA ASP A 60 -33.51 -12.37 -1.54
C ASP A 60 -32.77 -13.64 -1.07
N ASP A 61 -32.68 -14.65 -1.96
CA ASP A 61 -32.05 -15.94 -1.69
C ASP A 61 -31.37 -16.49 -2.96
N PHE A 62 -30.05 -16.52 -2.94
CA PHE A 62 -29.24 -17.04 -4.04
C PHE A 62 -29.35 -18.57 -4.18
N SER A 63 -29.39 -19.30 -3.07
CA SER A 63 -29.55 -20.76 -3.08
C SER A 63 -30.85 -21.18 -3.77
N MET A 64 -31.94 -20.43 -3.56
CA MET A 64 -33.21 -20.69 -4.25
C MET A 64 -33.09 -20.57 -5.77
N ALA A 65 -32.37 -19.56 -6.27
CA ALA A 65 -32.14 -19.39 -7.70
C ALA A 65 -31.27 -20.51 -8.28
N ARG A 66 -30.18 -20.91 -7.59
CA ARG A 66 -29.34 -22.05 -7.99
C ARG A 66 -30.11 -23.36 -7.99
N ASN A 67 -30.86 -23.64 -6.92
CA ASN A 67 -31.69 -24.83 -6.81
C ASN A 67 -32.81 -24.86 -7.85
N HIS A 68 -33.30 -23.70 -8.30
CA HIS A 68 -34.22 -23.65 -9.43
C HIS A 68 -33.52 -24.05 -10.73
N ALA A 69 -32.28 -23.60 -10.96
CA ALA A 69 -31.49 -23.98 -12.13
C ALA A 69 -31.25 -25.50 -12.18
N LEU A 70 -30.91 -26.13 -11.05
CA LEU A 70 -30.64 -27.58 -10.97
C LEU A 70 -31.79 -28.45 -11.50
N ARG A 71 -33.04 -27.97 -11.44
CA ARG A 71 -34.22 -28.72 -11.91
C ARG A 71 -34.27 -28.88 -13.43
N TYR A 72 -33.52 -28.07 -14.16
CA TYR A 72 -33.46 -28.08 -15.62
C TYR A 72 -32.20 -28.79 -16.15
N ALA A 73 -31.30 -29.24 -15.26
CA ALA A 73 -30.06 -29.90 -15.66
C ALA A 73 -30.35 -31.25 -16.35
N THR A 74 -29.86 -31.43 -17.57
CA THR A 74 -29.98 -32.69 -18.33
C THR A 74 -28.65 -33.43 -18.52
N THR A 75 -27.55 -32.82 -18.09
CA THR A 75 -26.18 -33.34 -18.23
C THR A 75 -25.72 -34.17 -17.04
N ASP A 76 -24.64 -34.93 -17.22
CA ASP A 76 -24.03 -35.77 -16.18
C ASP A 76 -23.34 -34.94 -15.09
N TRP A 77 -22.72 -33.83 -15.50
CA TRP A 77 -22.01 -32.89 -14.64
C TRP A 77 -22.55 -31.48 -14.81
N ILE A 78 -22.47 -30.72 -13.71
CA ILE A 78 -22.89 -29.32 -13.62
C ILE A 78 -21.68 -28.49 -13.21
N LEU A 79 -21.36 -27.47 -14.00
CA LEU A 79 -20.42 -26.42 -13.66
C LEU A 79 -21.20 -25.13 -13.39
N VAL A 80 -21.08 -24.60 -12.17
CA VAL A 80 -21.67 -23.33 -11.79
C VAL A 80 -20.67 -22.20 -12.02
N ILE A 81 -21.08 -21.18 -12.76
CA ILE A 81 -20.27 -19.99 -13.08
C ILE A 81 -21.13 -18.73 -12.99
N ASP A 82 -20.51 -17.62 -12.59
CA ASP A 82 -21.17 -16.32 -12.47
C ASP A 82 -21.01 -15.48 -13.75
N ALA A 83 -21.92 -14.52 -13.97
CA ALA A 83 -21.93 -13.73 -15.22
C ALA A 83 -20.68 -12.85 -15.39
N ASP A 84 -20.00 -12.51 -14.29
CA ASP A 84 -18.74 -11.76 -14.24
C ASP A 84 -17.50 -12.67 -14.09
N GLU A 85 -17.65 -13.96 -14.38
CA GLU A 85 -16.59 -14.96 -14.38
C GLU A 85 -16.30 -15.49 -15.80
N GLU A 86 -15.05 -15.86 -16.07
CA GLU A 86 -14.58 -16.43 -17.33
C GLU A 86 -13.82 -17.74 -17.06
N LEU A 87 -14.21 -18.82 -17.74
CA LEU A 87 -13.55 -20.11 -17.62
C LEU A 87 -12.24 -20.11 -18.41
N LEU A 88 -11.11 -20.30 -17.72
CA LEU A 88 -9.78 -20.30 -18.35
C LEU A 88 -9.35 -21.70 -18.81
N THR A 89 -9.81 -22.74 -18.13
CA THR A 89 -9.54 -24.14 -18.50
C THR A 89 -10.52 -24.59 -19.58
N SER A 90 -10.03 -25.26 -20.62
CA SER A 90 -10.91 -25.70 -21.70
C SER A 90 -11.89 -26.78 -21.25
N LEU A 91 -13.11 -26.79 -21.81
CA LEU A 91 -14.11 -27.82 -21.53
C LEU A 91 -13.63 -29.24 -21.88
N ASP A 92 -12.73 -29.38 -22.85
CA ASP A 92 -12.13 -30.67 -23.21
C ASP A 92 -11.18 -31.19 -22.12
N GLU A 93 -10.38 -30.32 -21.51
CA GLU A 93 -9.55 -30.68 -20.35
C GLU A 93 -10.42 -31.06 -19.14
N ILE A 94 -11.55 -30.36 -18.94
CA ILE A 94 -12.52 -30.71 -17.89
C ILE A 94 -13.13 -32.08 -18.17
N ARG A 95 -13.53 -32.38 -19.41
CA ARG A 95 -14.03 -33.71 -19.81
C ARG A 95 -13.00 -34.81 -19.55
N MET A 96 -11.73 -34.57 -19.89
CA MET A 96 -10.64 -35.51 -19.60
C MET A 96 -10.48 -35.77 -18.10
N LEU A 97 -10.66 -34.75 -17.26
CA LEU A 97 -10.58 -34.88 -15.81
C LEU A 97 -11.74 -35.71 -15.24
N ILE A 98 -12.98 -35.40 -15.62
CA ILE A 98 -14.17 -36.08 -15.08
C ILE A 98 -14.32 -37.51 -15.59
N ASP A 99 -13.84 -37.81 -16.80
CA ASP A 99 -13.87 -39.17 -17.36
C ASP A 99 -12.71 -40.05 -16.86
N ALA A 100 -11.74 -39.48 -16.13
CA ALA A 100 -10.60 -40.23 -15.59
C ALA A 100 -10.98 -41.20 -14.46
N THR A 101 -12.10 -40.95 -13.76
CA THR A 101 -12.57 -41.80 -12.67
C THR A 101 -14.06 -41.61 -12.39
N ASP A 102 -14.75 -42.71 -12.11
CA ASP A 102 -16.15 -42.68 -11.65
C ASP A 102 -16.29 -42.48 -10.14
N GLU A 103 -15.18 -42.44 -9.40
CA GLU A 103 -15.21 -42.35 -7.93
C GLU A 103 -15.37 -40.93 -7.40
N VAL A 104 -15.31 -39.91 -8.24
CA VAL A 104 -15.40 -38.50 -7.83
C VAL A 104 -16.81 -37.97 -8.10
N GLU A 105 -17.37 -37.28 -7.11
CA GLU A 105 -18.69 -36.64 -7.22
C GLU A 105 -18.58 -35.12 -7.40
N ALA A 106 -17.45 -34.51 -6.99
CA ALA A 106 -17.26 -33.07 -7.07
C ALA A 106 -15.78 -32.63 -7.10
N TYR A 107 -15.57 -31.48 -7.72
CA TYR A 107 -14.29 -30.80 -7.82
C TYR A 107 -14.38 -29.35 -7.33
N ASP A 108 -13.38 -28.96 -6.55
CA ASP A 108 -13.11 -27.56 -6.26
C ASP A 108 -12.27 -26.93 -7.38
N ILE A 109 -12.57 -25.67 -7.69
CA ILE A 109 -12.01 -24.89 -8.77
C ILE A 109 -11.26 -23.71 -8.19
N THR A 110 -10.13 -23.36 -8.80
CA THR A 110 -9.37 -22.16 -8.42
C THR A 110 -9.98 -20.94 -9.08
N ILE A 111 -10.43 -19.97 -8.29
CA ILE A 111 -10.97 -18.70 -8.76
C ILE A 111 -9.93 -17.60 -8.54
N ALA A 112 -9.54 -16.94 -9.63
CA ALA A 112 -8.60 -15.84 -9.69
C ALA A 112 -9.36 -14.51 -9.73
N ASN A 113 -9.52 -13.87 -8.56
CA ASN A 113 -10.19 -12.59 -8.40
C ASN A 113 -9.24 -11.44 -8.76
N MET A 114 -9.56 -10.68 -9.82
CA MET A 114 -8.77 -9.53 -10.25
C MET A 114 -9.16 -8.28 -9.46
N LEU A 115 -8.29 -7.76 -8.59
CA LEU A 115 -8.54 -6.52 -7.83
C LEU A 115 -8.10 -5.25 -8.57
N SER A 116 -7.28 -5.42 -9.60
CA SER A 116 -6.85 -4.37 -10.53
C SER A 116 -6.49 -5.02 -11.86
N ASP A 117 -6.26 -4.22 -12.89
CA ASP A 117 -5.78 -4.70 -14.21
C ASP A 117 -4.39 -5.38 -14.14
N SER A 118 -3.72 -5.35 -12.98
CA SER A 118 -2.43 -5.98 -12.76
C SER A 118 -2.56 -7.34 -12.06
N GLU A 119 -2.01 -8.41 -12.66
CA GLU A 119 -1.91 -9.77 -12.09
C GLU A 119 -1.18 -9.86 -10.72
N ALA A 120 -0.45 -8.81 -10.35
CA ALA A 120 0.17 -8.69 -9.03
C ALA A 120 -0.86 -8.54 -7.89
N GLN A 121 -2.11 -8.15 -8.21
CA GLN A 121 -3.21 -7.99 -7.25
C GLN A 121 -4.35 -8.98 -7.53
N THR A 122 -4.02 -10.23 -7.83
CA THR A 122 -5.01 -11.31 -7.96
C THR A 122 -5.11 -12.10 -6.66
N LEU A 123 -6.31 -12.21 -6.10
CA LEU A 123 -6.62 -13.09 -4.96
C LEU A 123 -7.09 -14.46 -5.48
N TYR A 124 -6.50 -15.53 -4.98
CA TYR A 124 -6.89 -16.89 -5.32
C TYR A 124 -7.67 -17.52 -4.18
N HIS A 125 -8.80 -18.14 -4.49
CA HIS A 125 -9.49 -19.02 -3.56
C HIS A 125 -9.99 -20.26 -4.28
N ARG A 126 -10.32 -21.31 -3.52
CA ARG A 126 -10.90 -22.55 -4.06
C ARG A 126 -12.37 -22.63 -3.65
N SER A 127 -13.22 -22.99 -4.60
CA SER A 127 -14.66 -23.12 -4.40
C SER A 127 -15.17 -24.36 -5.13
N LEU A 128 -16.09 -25.11 -4.51
CA LEU A 128 -16.72 -26.28 -5.13
C LEU A 128 -17.74 -25.79 -6.19
N ARG A 129 -17.37 -25.91 -7.47
CA ARG A 129 -18.16 -25.38 -8.60
C ARG A 129 -18.51 -26.43 -9.64
N LEU A 130 -17.84 -27.59 -9.66
CA LEU A 130 -18.12 -28.69 -10.60
C LEU A 130 -18.56 -29.94 -9.82
N PHE A 131 -19.74 -30.47 -10.11
CA PHE A 131 -20.29 -31.63 -9.41
C PHE A 131 -21.23 -32.46 -10.29
N ARG A 132 -21.43 -33.73 -9.91
CA ARG A 132 -22.36 -34.63 -10.61
C ARG A 132 -23.80 -34.16 -10.43
N ASN A 133 -24.60 -34.30 -11.48
CA ASN A 133 -26.03 -34.02 -11.44
C ASN A 133 -26.76 -35.13 -10.65
N ARG A 134 -26.96 -34.91 -9.35
CA ARG A 134 -27.70 -35.80 -8.45
C ARG A 134 -28.92 -35.08 -7.89
N GLN A 135 -30.07 -35.75 -7.85
CA GLN A 135 -31.31 -35.16 -7.32
C GLN A 135 -31.22 -34.75 -5.85
N GLN A 136 -30.32 -35.37 -5.08
CA GLN A 136 -30.13 -35.09 -3.66
C GLN A 136 -29.29 -33.82 -3.39
N TYR A 137 -28.50 -33.37 -4.37
CA TYR A 137 -27.62 -32.22 -4.19
C TYR A 137 -28.40 -30.93 -4.31
N HIS A 138 -28.18 -30.01 -3.37
CA HIS A 138 -28.83 -28.72 -3.31
C HIS A 138 -27.95 -27.70 -2.59
N PHE A 139 -28.10 -26.45 -3.01
CA PHE A 139 -27.45 -25.30 -2.39
C PHE A 139 -28.16 -24.94 -1.09
N GLU A 140 -27.38 -24.55 -0.08
CA GLU A 140 -27.84 -23.98 1.18
C GLU A 140 -27.18 -22.61 1.40
N GLY A 141 -27.89 -21.70 2.10
CA GLY A 141 -27.42 -20.35 2.41
C GLY A 141 -28.02 -19.26 1.52
N LYS A 142 -28.66 -18.25 2.14
CA LYS A 142 -29.33 -17.16 1.39
C LYS A 142 -28.35 -16.30 0.59
N ILE A 143 -27.10 -16.23 1.03
CA ILE A 143 -25.98 -15.50 0.42
C ILE A 143 -24.70 -16.30 0.62
N HIS A 144 -23.82 -16.26 -0.38
CA HIS A 144 -22.65 -17.14 -0.47
C HIS A 144 -23.06 -18.61 -0.32
N GLU A 145 -24.01 -19.00 -1.18
CA GLU A 145 -24.63 -20.31 -1.17
C GLU A 145 -23.63 -21.43 -1.49
N GLU A 146 -23.69 -22.52 -0.73
CA GLU A 146 -22.76 -23.65 -0.87
C GLU A 146 -23.50 -24.94 -1.23
N ILE A 147 -22.96 -25.69 -2.19
CA ILE A 147 -23.44 -27.03 -2.57
C ILE A 147 -22.78 -28.13 -1.73
N GLU A 148 -21.60 -27.85 -1.17
CA GLU A 148 -20.75 -28.81 -0.44
C GLU A 148 -21.49 -29.54 0.70
N PRO A 149 -22.29 -28.88 1.56
CA PRO A 149 -22.99 -29.56 2.66
C PRO A 149 -23.83 -30.75 2.21
N SER A 150 -24.58 -30.59 1.11
CA SER A 150 -25.41 -31.66 0.56
C SER A 150 -24.56 -32.81 -0.01
N ILE A 151 -23.44 -32.51 -0.68
CA ILE A 151 -22.53 -33.53 -1.22
C ILE A 151 -21.85 -34.30 -0.10
N LEU A 152 -21.38 -33.61 0.94
CA LEU A 152 -20.80 -34.24 2.12
C LEU A 152 -21.79 -35.18 2.81
N LEU A 153 -23.04 -34.76 2.94
CA LEU A 153 -24.09 -35.55 3.57
C LEU A 153 -24.39 -36.86 2.83
N PHE A 154 -24.44 -36.82 1.49
CA PHE A 154 -24.88 -37.97 0.68
C PHE A 154 -23.75 -38.82 0.10
N SER A 155 -22.54 -38.27 -0.04
CA SER A 155 -21.43 -38.94 -0.73
C SER A 155 -20.14 -39.01 0.08
N GLY A 156 -19.98 -38.15 1.08
CA GLY A 156 -18.78 -38.13 1.92
C GLY A 156 -17.63 -37.30 1.34
N LYS A 157 -16.73 -36.86 2.24
CA LYS A 157 -15.62 -35.94 1.92
C LYS A 157 -14.59 -36.54 0.94
N ASP A 158 -14.39 -37.85 0.94
CA ASP A 158 -13.44 -38.54 0.07
C ASP A 158 -13.78 -38.43 -1.41
N LYS A 159 -15.04 -38.08 -1.72
CA LYS A 159 -15.59 -37.90 -3.08
C LYS A 159 -15.43 -36.49 -3.64
N ILE A 160 -14.94 -35.54 -2.84
CA ILE A 160 -14.61 -34.17 -3.26
C ILE A 160 -13.10 -34.10 -3.49
N LYS A 161 -12.67 -33.61 -4.66
CA LYS A 161 -11.26 -33.55 -5.05
C LYS A 161 -10.81 -32.19 -5.54
N GLY A 162 -9.51 -31.93 -5.30
CA GLY A 162 -8.69 -30.93 -5.98
C GLY A 162 -8.82 -31.00 -7.49
N SER A 163 -9.14 -29.89 -8.18
CA SER A 163 -8.90 -29.77 -9.63
C SER A 163 -7.87 -28.69 -10.00
N PRO A 164 -7.23 -28.82 -11.19
CA PRO A 164 -6.43 -27.76 -11.80
C PRO A 164 -7.28 -26.73 -12.55
N ILE A 165 -8.62 -26.81 -12.48
CA ILE A 165 -9.52 -25.93 -13.23
C ILE A 165 -9.39 -24.50 -12.68
N GLN A 166 -9.40 -23.53 -13.59
CA GLN A 166 -9.27 -22.11 -13.28
C GLN A 166 -10.41 -21.29 -13.87
N ILE A 167 -10.95 -20.39 -13.05
CA ILE A 167 -11.90 -19.36 -13.42
C ILE A 167 -11.29 -17.99 -13.08
N ARG A 168 -11.43 -17.02 -13.98
CA ARG A 168 -11.09 -15.61 -13.74
C ARG A 168 -12.35 -14.85 -13.36
N HIS A 169 -12.29 -14.08 -12.27
CA HIS A 169 -13.41 -13.25 -11.80
C HIS A 169 -13.05 -11.77 -11.90
N THR A 170 -13.84 -10.99 -12.66
CA THR A 170 -13.60 -9.57 -12.94
C THR A 170 -14.52 -8.63 -12.16
N GLY A 171 -15.43 -9.15 -11.32
CA GLY A 171 -16.47 -8.38 -10.64
C GLY A 171 -15.97 -7.22 -9.75
N TYR A 172 -14.70 -7.24 -9.33
CA TYR A 172 -14.08 -6.20 -8.50
C TYR A 172 -13.50 -5.01 -9.29
N LEU A 173 -13.44 -5.07 -10.62
CA LEU A 173 -12.86 -4.01 -11.46
C LEU A 173 -13.83 -2.85 -11.77
N SER A 174 -15.13 -2.99 -11.49
CA SER A 174 -16.14 -1.99 -11.87
C SER A 174 -16.28 -0.83 -10.85
N PRO A 175 -16.14 0.45 -11.25
CA PRO A 175 -16.14 1.56 -10.30
C PRO A 175 -17.53 1.93 -9.74
N ASN A 176 -17.58 2.03 -8.42
CA ASN A 176 -18.39 2.92 -7.56
C ASN A 176 -19.93 2.89 -7.55
N ILE A 177 -20.67 2.55 -8.61
CA ILE A 177 -22.15 2.50 -8.57
C ILE A 177 -22.65 1.06 -8.40
N TRP A 178 -22.13 0.14 -9.21
CA TRP A 178 -22.47 -1.28 -9.12
C TRP A 178 -22.08 -1.91 -7.78
N ASN A 179 -20.90 -1.55 -7.25
CA ASN A 179 -20.46 -2.03 -5.94
C ASN A 179 -21.34 -1.51 -4.79
N LYS A 180 -21.84 -0.27 -4.83
CA LYS A 180 -22.73 0.24 -3.77
C LYS A 180 -24.07 -0.50 -3.73
N ASN A 181 -24.70 -0.72 -4.90
CA ASN A 181 -25.95 -1.47 -4.97
C ASN A 181 -25.77 -2.94 -4.54
N LYS A 182 -24.63 -3.57 -4.88
CA LYS A 182 -24.30 -4.92 -4.42
C LYS A 182 -24.14 -4.98 -2.89
N LEU A 183 -23.44 -4.00 -2.29
CA LEU A 183 -23.25 -3.94 -0.83
C LEU A 183 -24.57 -3.73 -0.08
N ASP A 184 -25.41 -2.79 -0.53
CA ASP A 184 -26.71 -2.52 0.10
C ASP A 184 -27.64 -3.73 0.02
N ARG A 185 -27.68 -4.41 -1.13
CA ARG A 185 -28.43 -5.66 -1.31
C ARG A 185 -27.92 -6.75 -0.35
N ASN A 186 -26.61 -6.97 -0.32
CA ASN A 186 -26.01 -8.00 0.53
C ASN A 186 -26.30 -7.73 2.01
N TYR A 187 -26.18 -6.48 2.45
CA TYR A 187 -26.55 -6.05 3.80
C TYR A 187 -28.01 -6.39 4.12
N GLN A 188 -28.95 -6.07 3.23
CA GLN A 188 -30.38 -6.35 3.43
C GLN A 188 -30.67 -7.86 3.54
N ILE A 189 -30.03 -8.68 2.69
CA ILE A 189 -30.19 -10.15 2.73
C ILE A 189 -29.67 -10.69 4.06
N LEU A 190 -28.46 -10.28 4.47
CA LEU A 190 -27.82 -10.72 5.71
C LEU A 190 -28.62 -10.32 6.94
N MET A 191 -29.12 -9.08 6.98
CA MET A 191 -29.96 -8.61 8.08
C MET A 191 -31.25 -9.42 8.20
N LYS A 192 -31.96 -9.68 7.09
CA LYS A 192 -33.16 -10.55 7.10
C LYS A 192 -32.82 -11.99 7.49
N ALA A 193 -31.69 -12.53 7.03
CA ALA A 193 -31.25 -13.86 7.41
C ALA A 193 -30.99 -13.96 8.93
N LEU A 194 -30.39 -12.92 9.52
CA LEU A 194 -30.14 -12.83 10.96
C LEU A 194 -31.41 -12.54 11.80
N GLU A 195 -32.49 -12.04 11.20
CA GLU A 195 -33.79 -11.98 11.88
C GLU A 195 -34.36 -13.39 12.14
N GLU A 196 -34.08 -14.34 11.24
CA GLU A 196 -34.51 -15.74 11.35
C GLU A 196 -33.51 -16.59 12.14
N GLU A 197 -32.21 -16.39 11.92
CA GLU A 197 -31.11 -17.13 12.56
C GLU A 197 -30.09 -16.16 13.21
N PRO A 198 -30.39 -15.57 14.38
CA PRO A 198 -29.61 -14.47 14.96
C PRO A 198 -28.15 -14.79 15.30
N GLU A 199 -27.85 -16.07 15.56
CA GLU A 199 -26.55 -16.55 16.00
C GLU A 199 -25.79 -17.28 14.89
N GLN A 200 -26.25 -17.24 13.63
CA GLN A 200 -25.60 -17.95 12.54
C GLN A 200 -24.21 -17.32 12.27
N PRO A 201 -23.09 -17.99 12.65
CA PRO A 201 -21.75 -17.42 12.52
C PRO A 201 -21.35 -16.98 11.10
N TYR A 202 -21.81 -17.68 10.06
CA TYR A 202 -21.46 -17.36 8.68
C TYR A 202 -22.09 -16.03 8.25
N TYR A 203 -23.38 -15.82 8.55
CA TYR A 203 -24.06 -14.56 8.25
C TYR A 203 -23.46 -13.40 9.07
N LEU A 204 -23.12 -13.63 10.34
CA LEU A 204 -22.41 -12.64 11.16
C LEU A 204 -21.05 -12.26 10.56
N TYR A 205 -20.26 -13.24 10.10
CA TYR A 205 -18.97 -12.99 9.45
C TYR A 205 -19.13 -12.16 8.16
N HIS A 206 -20.04 -12.56 7.27
CA HIS A 206 -20.26 -11.85 6.01
C HIS A 206 -20.89 -10.46 6.20
N LEU A 207 -21.65 -10.26 7.27
CA LEU A 207 -22.10 -8.91 7.66
C LEU A 207 -20.90 -8.06 8.11
N GLY A 208 -19.95 -8.66 8.84
CA GLY A 208 -18.66 -8.05 9.14
C GLY A 208 -17.88 -7.63 7.89
N ILE A 209 -17.76 -8.52 6.90
CA ILE A 209 -17.12 -8.22 5.61
C ILE A 209 -17.83 -7.08 4.86
N THR A 210 -19.17 -7.08 4.85
CA THR A 210 -19.97 -6.02 4.23
C THR A 210 -19.72 -4.66 4.92
N HIS A 211 -19.54 -4.65 6.25
CA HIS A 211 -19.14 -3.47 7.00
C HIS A 211 -17.72 -3.00 6.68
N CYS A 212 -16.76 -3.92 6.48
CA CYS A 212 -15.42 -3.55 5.99
C CYS A 212 -15.50 -2.87 4.62
N GLN A 213 -16.25 -3.45 3.68
CA GLN A 213 -16.40 -2.94 2.32
C GLN A 213 -17.12 -1.58 2.24
N SER A 214 -17.98 -1.28 3.22
CA SER A 214 -18.64 0.02 3.37
C SER A 214 -17.84 1.04 4.19
N GLY A 215 -16.66 0.66 4.70
CA GLY A 215 -15.79 1.51 5.52
C GLY A 215 -16.21 1.65 6.99
N ASN A 216 -17.20 0.89 7.46
CA ASN A 216 -17.63 0.90 8.86
C ASN A 216 -16.87 -0.16 9.67
N ILE A 217 -15.57 0.08 9.85
CA ILE A 217 -14.63 -0.85 10.50
C ILE A 217 -15.02 -1.22 11.96
N PRO A 218 -15.55 -0.29 12.79
CA PRO A 218 -15.98 -0.64 14.15
C PRO A 218 -17.14 -1.66 14.19
N GLU A 219 -18.16 -1.50 13.34
CA GLU A 219 -19.25 -2.48 13.25
C GLU A 219 -18.76 -3.81 12.65
N ALA A 220 -17.82 -3.77 11.70
CA ALA A 220 -17.21 -4.98 11.18
C ALA A 220 -16.58 -5.83 12.29
N LYS A 221 -15.78 -5.20 13.16
CA LYS A 221 -15.18 -5.88 14.33
C LYS A 221 -16.23 -6.53 15.22
N LYS A 222 -17.30 -5.80 15.53
CA LYS A 222 -18.39 -6.27 16.40
C LYS A 222 -19.03 -7.55 15.85
N TYR A 223 -19.42 -7.55 14.57
CA TYR A 223 -20.04 -8.72 13.96
C TYR A 223 -19.07 -9.89 13.79
N MET A 224 -17.79 -9.63 13.47
CA MET A 224 -16.76 -10.68 13.40
C MET A 224 -16.44 -11.30 14.78
N LEU A 225 -16.50 -10.52 15.86
CA LEU A 225 -16.37 -11.04 17.23
C LEU A 225 -17.54 -11.98 17.59
N LEU A 226 -18.77 -11.57 17.26
CA LEU A 226 -19.96 -12.42 17.42
C LEU A 226 -19.83 -13.70 16.58
N ALA A 227 -19.44 -13.57 15.31
CA ALA A 227 -19.20 -14.72 14.44
C ALA A 227 -18.19 -15.70 15.06
N LYS A 228 -17.07 -15.19 15.60
CA LYS A 228 -16.02 -16.01 16.22
C LYS A 228 -16.53 -16.80 17.43
N GLU A 229 -17.45 -16.23 18.22
CA GLU A 229 -18.05 -16.86 19.39
C GLU A 229 -18.89 -18.09 19.01
N HIS A 230 -19.67 -17.98 17.93
CA HIS A 230 -20.56 -19.05 17.46
C HIS A 230 -19.91 -20.02 16.46
N THR A 231 -18.75 -19.67 15.87
CA THR A 231 -18.09 -20.51 14.85
C THR A 231 -17.35 -21.70 15.49
N PRO A 232 -17.68 -22.97 15.19
CA PRO A 232 -16.94 -24.12 15.69
C PRO A 232 -15.52 -24.18 15.09
N LEU A 233 -14.57 -24.79 15.82
CA LEU A 233 -13.18 -24.94 15.37
C LEU A 233 -13.03 -25.69 14.03
N THR A 234 -14.00 -26.55 13.71
CA THR A 234 -14.03 -27.36 12.48
C THR A 234 -14.59 -26.62 11.27
N ALA A 235 -15.12 -25.40 11.42
CA ALA A 235 -15.66 -24.64 10.29
C ALA A 235 -14.53 -24.21 9.33
N SER A 236 -14.73 -24.47 8.04
CA SER A 236 -13.76 -24.19 6.96
C SER A 236 -13.38 -22.72 6.86
N PHE A 237 -14.34 -21.81 7.05
CA PHE A 237 -14.13 -20.36 6.96
C PHE A 237 -13.51 -19.75 8.23
N ARG A 238 -13.43 -20.49 9.35
CA ARG A 238 -12.96 -19.95 10.62
C ARG A 238 -11.54 -19.36 10.56
N PRO A 239 -10.53 -20.01 9.95
CA PRO A 239 -9.19 -19.43 9.84
C PRO A 239 -9.20 -18.07 9.13
N THR A 240 -9.99 -17.94 8.07
CA THR A 240 -10.17 -16.69 7.33
C THR A 240 -10.83 -15.61 8.19
N LEU A 241 -11.90 -15.95 8.91
CA LEU A 241 -12.53 -15.05 9.89
C LEU A 241 -11.52 -14.55 10.94
N ILE A 242 -10.68 -15.43 11.49
CA ILE A 242 -9.67 -15.03 12.48
C ILE A 242 -8.64 -14.07 11.86
N LYS A 243 -8.14 -14.37 10.66
CA LYS A 243 -7.21 -13.50 9.94
C LYS A 243 -7.82 -12.12 9.70
N ASP A 244 -9.05 -12.07 9.19
CA ASP A 244 -9.73 -10.82 8.85
C ASP A 244 -10.05 -10.00 10.11
N LEU A 245 -10.49 -10.65 11.19
CA LEU A 245 -10.71 -9.98 12.47
C LEU A 245 -9.40 -9.37 13.02
N ALA A 246 -8.27 -10.07 12.92
CA ALA A 246 -6.98 -9.55 13.35
C ALA A 246 -6.55 -8.33 12.50
N LYS A 247 -6.81 -8.34 11.19
CA LYS A 247 -6.58 -7.18 10.31
C LYS A 247 -7.47 -5.99 10.67
N VAL A 248 -8.75 -6.23 10.94
CA VAL A 248 -9.70 -5.20 11.40
C VAL A 248 -9.25 -4.58 12.72
N MET A 249 -8.73 -5.39 13.66
CA MET A 249 -8.16 -4.86 14.91
C MET A 249 -6.92 -3.99 14.64
N LEU A 250 -6.04 -4.37 13.72
CA LEU A 250 -4.88 -3.53 13.35
C LEU A 250 -5.30 -2.19 12.72
N GLU A 251 -6.33 -2.18 11.88
CA GLU A 251 -6.89 -0.96 11.27
C GLU A 251 -7.51 -0.03 12.32
N LEU A 252 -8.09 -0.59 13.39
CA LEU A 252 -8.59 0.17 14.55
C LEU A 252 -7.50 0.55 15.56
N HIS A 253 -6.22 0.31 15.24
CA HIS A 253 -5.08 0.51 16.14
C HIS A 253 -5.15 -0.30 17.45
N GLU A 254 -5.90 -1.41 17.46
CA GLU A 254 -6.04 -2.38 18.54
C GLU A 254 -4.95 -3.45 18.47
N VAL A 255 -3.70 -3.00 18.43
CA VAL A 255 -2.53 -3.81 18.07
C VAL A 255 -2.27 -4.94 19.07
N GLU A 256 -2.46 -4.69 20.36
CA GLU A 256 -2.28 -5.70 21.40
C GLU A 256 -3.36 -6.79 21.33
N GLN A 257 -4.62 -6.41 21.08
CA GLN A 257 -5.71 -7.39 20.91
C GLN A 257 -5.48 -8.26 19.67
N ALA A 258 -5.03 -7.67 18.56
CA ALA A 258 -4.69 -8.40 17.34
C ALA A 258 -3.58 -9.43 17.58
N SER A 259 -2.49 -9.02 18.26
CA SER A 259 -1.39 -9.93 18.60
C SER A 259 -1.83 -11.08 19.50
N LEU A 260 -2.64 -10.80 20.53
CA LEU A 260 -3.15 -11.83 21.43
C LEU A 260 -4.09 -12.82 20.73
N LEU A 261 -4.95 -12.31 19.83
CA LEU A 261 -5.83 -13.14 19.00
C LEU A 261 -5.01 -14.10 18.13
N CYS A 262 -4.02 -13.58 17.40
CA CYS A 262 -3.17 -14.39 16.54
C CYS A 262 -2.41 -15.45 17.33
N LEU A 263 -1.80 -15.07 18.46
CA LEU A 263 -1.04 -16.00 19.31
C LEU A 263 -1.91 -17.16 19.83
N ARG A 264 -3.17 -16.88 20.21
CA ARG A 264 -4.10 -17.91 20.70
C ARG A 264 -4.55 -18.84 19.58
N GLU A 265 -4.95 -18.29 18.44
CA GLU A 265 -5.51 -19.08 17.35
C GLU A 265 -4.40 -19.81 16.56
N ALA A 266 -3.13 -19.39 16.65
CA ALA A 266 -1.99 -20.12 16.10
C ALA A 266 -1.80 -21.51 16.74
N LEU A 267 -2.35 -21.76 17.94
CA LEU A 267 -2.39 -23.10 18.54
C LEU A 267 -3.32 -24.05 17.76
N HIS A 268 -4.29 -23.51 17.03
CA HIS A 268 -5.23 -24.25 16.20
C HIS A 268 -4.80 -24.28 14.73
N TYR A 269 -4.09 -23.24 14.27
CA TYR A 269 -3.66 -23.06 12.88
C TYR A 269 -2.14 -22.80 12.77
N PRO A 270 -1.29 -23.71 13.26
CA PRO A 270 0.16 -23.47 13.34
C PRO A 270 0.85 -23.37 11.98
N ASP A 271 0.23 -23.91 10.93
CA ASP A 271 0.72 -23.93 9.54
C ASP A 271 0.02 -22.89 8.63
N TYR A 272 -0.74 -21.96 9.21
CA TYR A 272 -1.43 -20.90 8.47
C TYR A 272 -0.56 -19.63 8.36
N ALA A 273 0.05 -19.45 7.19
CA ALA A 273 0.98 -18.35 6.91
C ALA A 273 0.41 -16.95 7.20
N ASP A 274 -0.82 -16.67 6.75
CA ASP A 274 -1.44 -15.35 6.91
C ASP A 274 -1.65 -14.97 8.39
N LEU A 275 -1.92 -15.95 9.27
CA LEU A 275 -2.07 -15.69 10.69
C LEU A 275 -0.75 -15.24 11.33
N HIS A 276 0.35 -15.93 11.01
CA HIS A 276 1.69 -15.56 11.46
C HIS A 276 2.15 -14.22 10.87
N PHE A 277 1.77 -13.95 9.61
CA PHE A 277 2.08 -12.69 8.97
C PHE A 277 1.38 -11.51 9.65
N VAL A 278 0.07 -11.62 9.94
CA VAL A 278 -0.68 -10.58 10.66
C VAL A 278 -0.18 -10.44 12.11
N HIS A 279 0.26 -11.54 12.73
CA HIS A 279 0.95 -11.47 14.02
C HIS A 279 2.26 -10.67 13.94
N GLY A 280 3.06 -10.90 12.89
CA GLY A 280 4.27 -10.13 12.61
C GLY A 280 3.99 -8.63 12.45
N GLN A 281 2.93 -8.28 11.70
CA GLN A 281 2.49 -6.89 11.56
C GLN A 281 2.09 -6.27 12.90
N SER A 282 1.41 -7.05 13.75
CA SER A 282 1.00 -6.62 15.09
C SER A 282 2.22 -6.36 16.00
N LEU A 283 3.23 -7.23 15.95
CA LEU A 283 4.45 -7.09 16.74
C LEU A 283 5.34 -5.94 16.23
N GLU A 284 5.38 -5.75 14.91
CA GLU A 284 6.11 -4.64 14.28
C GLU A 284 5.53 -3.30 14.71
N ALA A 285 4.20 -3.15 14.70
CA ALA A 285 3.51 -1.94 15.15
C ALA A 285 3.74 -1.62 16.64
N GLN A 286 4.06 -2.64 17.45
CA GLN A 286 4.47 -2.47 18.86
C GLN A 286 5.97 -2.14 19.03
N GLY A 287 6.76 -2.12 17.96
CA GLY A 287 8.22 -1.94 18.04
C GLY A 287 8.98 -3.19 18.50
N LEU A 288 8.32 -4.35 18.58
CA LEU A 288 8.90 -5.63 19.00
C LEU A 288 9.58 -6.34 17.82
N TRP A 289 10.58 -5.68 17.23
CA TRP A 289 11.20 -6.05 15.95
C TRP A 289 11.73 -7.48 15.92
N GLU A 290 12.44 -7.95 16.94
CA GLU A 290 12.97 -9.32 16.96
C GLU A 290 11.85 -10.37 16.94
N LYS A 291 10.73 -10.11 17.62
CA LYS A 291 9.56 -11.00 17.61
C LYS A 291 8.81 -10.92 16.28
N ALA A 292 8.68 -9.72 15.71
CA ALA A 292 8.07 -9.53 14.40
C ALA A 292 8.83 -10.30 13.32
N PHE A 293 10.16 -10.22 13.32
CA PHE A 293 11.03 -10.98 12.42
C PHE A 293 10.76 -12.49 12.52
N GLU A 294 10.67 -13.02 13.74
CA GLU A 294 10.38 -14.44 13.97
C GLU A 294 8.99 -14.84 13.45
N ALA A 295 7.96 -14.02 13.69
CA ALA A 295 6.61 -14.28 13.20
C ALA A 295 6.53 -14.26 11.66
N TYR A 296 7.23 -13.32 11.00
CA TYR A 296 7.34 -13.32 9.55
C TYR A 296 8.13 -14.52 9.02
N ARG A 297 9.18 -14.98 9.73
CA ARG A 297 9.89 -16.22 9.38
C ARG A 297 8.95 -17.42 9.45
N GLN A 298 8.15 -17.54 10.50
CA GLN A 298 7.14 -18.60 10.62
C GLN A 298 6.13 -18.56 9.48
N ALA A 299 5.71 -17.37 9.03
CA ALA A 299 4.87 -17.24 7.85
C ALA A 299 5.56 -17.75 6.57
N ALA A 300 6.85 -17.45 6.38
CA ALA A 300 7.64 -17.90 5.23
C ALA A 300 7.91 -19.42 5.24
N ASP A 301 8.03 -20.03 6.43
CA ASP A 301 8.25 -21.47 6.61
C ASP A 301 6.97 -22.30 6.38
N CYS A 302 5.79 -21.67 6.33
CA CYS A 302 4.53 -22.36 6.08
C CYS A 302 4.44 -22.85 4.63
N THR A 303 4.04 -24.12 4.46
CA THR A 303 3.88 -24.76 3.13
C THR A 303 2.45 -25.28 2.87
N SER A 304 1.54 -25.09 3.82
CA SER A 304 0.18 -25.63 3.75
C SER A 304 -0.65 -24.93 2.68
N SER A 305 -1.28 -25.71 1.82
CA SER A 305 -2.29 -25.24 0.85
C SER A 305 -3.73 -25.41 1.36
N SER A 306 -3.90 -25.72 2.65
CA SER A 306 -5.20 -26.04 3.25
C SER A 306 -6.06 -24.80 3.55
N TYR A 307 -5.49 -23.61 3.43
CA TYR A 307 -6.10 -22.34 3.79
C TYR A 307 -6.23 -21.41 2.60
N VAL A 308 -7.19 -20.49 2.67
CA VAL A 308 -7.25 -19.34 1.76
C VAL A 308 -6.14 -18.38 2.16
N THR A 309 -5.13 -18.24 1.31
CA THR A 309 -3.92 -17.45 1.58
C THR A 309 -3.78 -16.31 0.58
N GLU A 310 -3.29 -15.16 1.04
CA GLU A 310 -2.99 -14.06 0.14
C GLU A 310 -1.68 -14.32 -0.62
N LYS A 311 -1.68 -14.02 -1.93
CA LYS A 311 -0.52 -14.23 -2.79
C LYS A 311 0.74 -13.59 -2.18
N GLY A 312 1.79 -14.38 -2.06
CA GLY A 312 3.11 -13.93 -1.60
C GLY A 312 3.32 -13.91 -0.08
N ILE A 313 2.30 -14.16 0.74
CA ILE A 313 2.42 -14.10 2.20
C ILE A 313 3.48 -15.06 2.72
N HIS A 314 3.46 -16.32 2.30
CA HIS A 314 4.44 -17.33 2.70
C HIS A 314 5.76 -17.27 1.89
N SER A 315 6.00 -16.19 1.16
CA SER A 315 7.18 -16.06 0.29
C SER A 315 7.68 -14.61 0.24
N TYR A 316 7.60 -13.94 -0.91
CA TYR A 316 8.24 -12.66 -1.14
C TYR A 316 7.74 -11.53 -0.21
N LYS A 317 6.49 -11.57 0.28
CA LYS A 317 5.99 -10.58 1.25
C LYS A 317 6.58 -10.77 2.64
N ALA A 318 6.59 -11.99 3.16
CA ALA A 318 7.22 -12.28 4.46
C ALA A 318 8.72 -11.96 4.43
N LEU A 319 9.44 -12.40 3.38
CA LEU A 319 10.86 -12.09 3.20
C LEU A 319 11.12 -10.57 3.14
N SER A 320 10.29 -9.82 2.42
CA SER A 320 10.42 -8.36 2.35
C SER A 320 10.19 -7.69 3.70
N ASN A 321 9.21 -8.15 4.47
CA ASN A 321 8.97 -7.62 5.82
C ASN A 321 10.10 -7.99 6.79
N MET A 322 10.64 -9.20 6.71
CA MET A 322 11.85 -9.59 7.45
C MET A 322 13.03 -8.69 7.07
N GLY A 323 13.22 -8.41 5.79
CA GLY A 323 14.26 -7.50 5.30
C GLY A 323 14.08 -6.07 5.82
N ALA A 324 12.84 -5.56 5.85
CA ALA A 324 12.53 -4.24 6.38
C ALA A 324 12.81 -4.16 7.90
N ILE A 325 12.47 -5.19 8.65
CA ILE A 325 12.83 -5.32 10.07
C ILE A 325 14.36 -5.41 10.24
N ALA A 326 15.06 -6.16 9.40
CA ALA A 326 16.52 -6.24 9.42
C ALA A 326 17.19 -4.89 9.17
N ILE A 327 16.66 -4.05 8.25
CA ILE A 327 17.11 -2.65 8.07
C ILE A 327 16.91 -1.85 9.36
N LYS A 328 15.74 -1.93 10.01
CA LYS A 328 15.47 -1.22 11.28
C LYS A 328 16.44 -1.64 12.40
N MET A 329 16.85 -2.90 12.41
CA MET A 329 17.86 -3.45 13.32
C MET A 329 19.32 -3.23 12.86
N GLN A 330 19.55 -2.49 11.77
CA GLN A 330 20.86 -2.24 11.16
C GLN A 330 21.62 -3.50 10.71
N ARG A 331 20.90 -4.59 10.39
CA ARG A 331 21.46 -5.85 9.88
C ARG A 331 21.41 -5.86 8.34
N PHE A 332 22.15 -4.95 7.72
CA PHE A 332 22.02 -4.67 6.29
C PHE A 332 22.40 -5.85 5.38
N GLU A 333 23.36 -6.70 5.76
CA GLU A 333 23.70 -7.92 5.02
C GLU A 333 22.56 -8.94 5.04
N GLU A 334 21.91 -9.11 6.20
CA GLU A 334 20.74 -9.98 6.34
C GLU A 334 19.58 -9.45 5.50
N ALA A 335 19.32 -8.13 5.57
CA ALA A 335 18.32 -7.47 4.76
C ALA A 335 18.56 -7.67 3.25
N ALA A 336 19.79 -7.46 2.78
CA ALA A 336 20.15 -7.62 1.37
C ALA A 336 19.85 -9.04 0.86
N ARG A 337 20.18 -10.08 1.64
CA ARG A 337 19.88 -11.48 1.27
C ARG A 337 18.38 -11.74 1.18
N LEU A 338 17.62 -11.30 2.18
CA LEU A 338 16.16 -11.50 2.23
C LEU A 338 15.45 -10.79 1.07
N PHE A 339 15.83 -9.54 0.80
CA PHE A 339 15.27 -8.80 -0.33
C PHE A 339 15.69 -9.38 -1.67
N TYR A 340 16.94 -9.82 -1.82
CA TYR A 340 17.38 -10.48 -3.05
C TYR A 340 16.54 -11.73 -3.32
N GLU A 341 16.33 -12.58 -2.32
CA GLU A 341 15.46 -13.76 -2.42
C GLU A 341 14.01 -13.38 -2.79
N ALA A 342 13.45 -12.35 -2.16
CA ALA A 342 12.12 -11.85 -2.48
C ALA A 342 12.00 -11.36 -3.93
N VAL A 343 13.02 -10.66 -4.45
CA VAL A 343 13.06 -10.20 -5.86
C VAL A 343 13.18 -11.38 -6.82
N GLN A 344 13.95 -12.43 -6.49
CA GLN A 344 14.02 -13.63 -7.33
C GLN A 344 12.65 -14.33 -7.45
N LEU A 345 11.86 -14.30 -6.38
CA LEU A 345 10.52 -14.89 -6.34
C LEU A 345 9.48 -14.03 -7.08
N GLN A 346 9.55 -12.70 -6.93
CA GLN A 346 8.64 -11.76 -7.57
C GLN A 346 9.38 -10.46 -7.99
N PRO A 347 9.93 -10.39 -9.22
CA PRO A 347 10.79 -9.28 -9.66
C PRO A 347 10.10 -7.91 -9.78
N ASP A 348 8.77 -7.85 -9.80
CA ASP A 348 8.00 -6.59 -9.86
C ASP A 348 7.39 -6.19 -8.50
N TYR A 349 7.79 -6.86 -7.41
CA TYR A 349 7.32 -6.50 -6.07
C TYR A 349 8.11 -5.31 -5.51
N ALA A 350 7.52 -4.12 -5.58
CA ALA A 350 8.18 -2.86 -5.26
C ALA A 350 8.85 -2.80 -3.87
N PRO A 351 8.23 -3.31 -2.77
CA PRO A 351 8.89 -3.32 -1.46
C PRO A 351 10.20 -4.11 -1.44
N ALA A 352 10.28 -5.23 -2.18
CA ALA A 352 11.51 -6.03 -2.25
C ALA A 352 12.62 -5.30 -2.99
N VAL A 353 12.30 -4.73 -4.16
CA VAL A 353 13.27 -4.00 -4.99
C VAL A 353 13.79 -2.75 -4.27
N ASN A 354 12.88 -1.97 -3.66
CA ASN A 354 13.25 -0.80 -2.86
C ASN A 354 14.13 -1.18 -1.66
N GLY A 355 13.76 -2.25 -0.95
CA GLY A 355 14.52 -2.77 0.17
C GLY A 355 15.90 -3.29 -0.22
N LEU A 356 16.04 -3.90 -1.39
CA LEU A 356 17.31 -4.36 -1.93
C LEU A 356 18.25 -3.16 -2.20
N ALA A 357 17.75 -2.15 -2.91
CA ALA A 357 18.49 -0.92 -3.19
C ALA A 357 18.94 -0.22 -1.89
N ALA A 358 18.00 -0.06 -0.94
CA ALA A 358 18.27 0.50 0.38
C ALA A 358 19.33 -0.29 1.16
N SER A 359 19.28 -1.63 1.11
CA SER A 359 20.23 -2.49 1.85
C SER A 359 21.66 -2.30 1.33
N PHE A 360 21.87 -2.35 0.02
CA PHE A 360 23.19 -2.13 -0.58
C PHE A 360 23.68 -0.68 -0.42
N TYR A 361 22.76 0.29 -0.47
CA TYR A 361 23.08 1.68 -0.12
C TYR A 361 23.57 1.80 1.32
N ASN A 362 22.91 1.15 2.29
CA ASN A 362 23.36 1.17 3.68
C ASN A 362 24.68 0.41 3.89
N LEU A 363 24.98 -0.61 3.06
CA LEU A 363 26.27 -1.30 2.99
C LEU A 363 27.40 -0.51 2.30
N LYS A 364 27.17 0.75 1.94
CA LYS A 364 28.17 1.62 1.29
C LYS A 364 28.62 1.14 -0.10
N THR A 365 27.76 0.39 -0.78
CA THR A 365 27.95 -0.01 -2.19
C THR A 365 27.77 1.19 -3.11
N THR A 366 28.45 1.20 -4.27
CA THR A 366 28.34 2.30 -5.23
C THR A 366 27.00 2.29 -5.96
N ASP A 367 26.52 3.47 -6.37
CA ASP A 367 25.24 3.62 -7.07
C ASP A 367 25.21 2.81 -8.38
N ARG A 368 26.36 2.69 -9.05
CA ARG A 368 26.54 1.91 -10.28
C ARG A 368 26.46 0.40 -10.06
N GLU A 369 27.03 -0.12 -8.98
CA GLU A 369 26.91 -1.53 -8.62
C GLU A 369 25.46 -1.87 -8.23
N ILE A 370 24.81 -0.98 -7.47
CA ILE A 370 23.39 -1.12 -7.13
C ILE A 370 22.54 -1.16 -8.39
N SER A 371 22.71 -0.20 -9.30
CA SER A 371 21.91 -0.14 -10.53
C SER A 371 22.15 -1.36 -11.43
N THR A 372 23.38 -1.86 -11.50
CA THR A 372 23.72 -3.08 -12.24
C THR A 372 23.02 -4.31 -11.64
N LEU A 373 23.06 -4.47 -10.32
CA LEU A 373 22.35 -5.54 -9.61
C LEU A 373 20.83 -5.47 -9.85
N LEU A 374 20.24 -4.27 -9.79
CA LEU A 374 18.81 -4.10 -10.04
C LEU A 374 18.42 -4.47 -11.47
N ILE A 375 19.24 -4.12 -12.48
CA ILE A 375 18.99 -4.50 -13.87
C ILE A 375 19.05 -6.03 -14.03
N GLU A 376 20.05 -6.69 -13.45
CA GLU A 376 20.23 -8.14 -13.54
C GLU A 376 19.10 -8.93 -12.88
N THR A 377 18.61 -8.42 -11.74
CA THR A 377 17.55 -9.07 -10.95
C THR A 377 16.14 -8.81 -11.51
N ILE A 378 15.81 -7.56 -11.90
CA ILE A 378 14.48 -7.18 -12.38
C ILE A 378 14.27 -7.61 -13.84
N GLN A 379 15.34 -7.57 -14.64
CA GLN A 379 15.33 -7.77 -16.10
C GLN A 379 14.22 -6.94 -16.77
N PRO A 380 14.30 -5.60 -16.72
CA PRO A 380 13.20 -4.73 -17.11
C PRO A 380 13.00 -4.73 -18.64
N ARG A 381 11.86 -5.23 -19.11
CA ARG A 381 11.50 -5.33 -20.54
C ARG A 381 10.34 -4.42 -20.96
N ASP A 382 9.64 -3.85 -19.98
CA ASP A 382 8.44 -3.03 -20.16
C ASP A 382 8.51 -1.76 -19.30
N LYS A 383 7.63 -0.79 -19.60
CA LYS A 383 7.58 0.50 -18.89
C LYS A 383 7.40 0.34 -17.39
N LYS A 384 6.59 -0.62 -16.93
CA LYS A 384 6.28 -0.83 -15.50
C LYS A 384 7.53 -1.22 -14.72
N LYS A 385 8.31 -2.17 -15.22
CA LYS A 385 9.57 -2.60 -14.59
C LYS A 385 10.65 -1.54 -14.63
N TRP A 386 10.74 -0.78 -15.73
CA TRP A 386 11.65 0.36 -15.79
C TRP A 386 11.26 1.47 -14.81
N SER A 387 9.96 1.75 -14.68
CA SER A 387 9.47 2.70 -13.68
C SER A 387 9.81 2.24 -12.27
N LEU A 388 9.59 0.96 -11.94
CA LEU A 388 10.00 0.42 -10.65
C LEU A 388 11.50 0.60 -10.38
N LEU A 389 12.36 0.21 -11.32
CA LEU A 389 13.81 0.33 -11.18
C LEU A 389 14.26 1.78 -10.93
N LEU A 390 13.78 2.71 -11.75
CA LEU A 390 14.21 4.12 -11.67
C LEU A 390 13.70 4.80 -10.39
N HIS A 391 12.47 4.50 -9.95
CA HIS A 391 11.97 4.99 -8.68
C HIS A 391 12.72 4.37 -7.48
N SER A 392 13.17 3.11 -7.57
CA SER A 392 14.04 2.53 -6.54
C SER A 392 15.40 3.25 -6.45
N LEU A 393 15.95 3.69 -7.58
CA LEU A 393 17.17 4.52 -7.61
C LEU A 393 16.92 5.93 -7.05
N ASP A 394 15.77 6.54 -7.31
CA ASP A 394 15.40 7.85 -6.76
C ASP A 394 15.33 7.83 -5.23
N ARG A 395 14.75 6.76 -4.67
CA ARG A 395 14.64 6.58 -3.21
C ARG A 395 15.98 6.51 -2.49
N ILE A 396 17.02 6.04 -3.18
CA ILE A 396 18.39 6.05 -2.65
C ILE A 396 19.18 7.27 -3.10
N GLY A 397 18.62 8.18 -3.90
CA GLY A 397 19.28 9.39 -4.40
C GLY A 397 20.38 9.15 -5.44
N ALA A 398 20.20 8.16 -6.33
CA ALA A 398 21.15 7.82 -7.40
C ALA A 398 20.77 8.52 -8.73
N ASP A 399 20.79 9.85 -8.74
CA ASP A 399 20.29 10.67 -9.85
C ASP A 399 21.15 10.52 -11.13
N GLN A 400 22.45 10.28 -11.00
CA GLN A 400 23.34 10.10 -12.17
C GLN A 400 23.05 8.79 -12.89
N GLU A 401 22.69 7.75 -12.13
CA GLU A 401 22.29 6.45 -12.67
C GLU A 401 20.90 6.49 -13.30
N ILE A 402 19.95 7.27 -12.74
CA ILE A 402 18.65 7.51 -13.38
C ILE A 402 18.86 8.11 -14.78
N ILE A 403 19.67 9.17 -14.90
CA ILE A 403 19.94 9.79 -16.20
C ILE A 403 20.61 8.80 -17.17
N ARG A 404 21.57 8.01 -16.68
CA ARG A 404 22.32 7.05 -17.50
C ARG A 404 21.43 5.94 -18.07
N LEU A 405 20.50 5.45 -17.25
CA LEU A 405 19.73 4.25 -17.53
C LEU A 405 18.38 4.52 -18.16
N CYS A 406 17.81 5.71 -17.98
CA CYS A 406 16.46 6.00 -18.43
C CYS A 406 16.33 5.78 -19.96
N PRO A 407 15.44 4.87 -20.42
CA PRO A 407 15.38 4.51 -21.83
C PRO A 407 14.63 5.56 -22.66
N PRO A 408 15.17 6.02 -23.81
CA PRO A 408 14.60 7.13 -24.58
C PRO A 408 13.13 6.96 -24.97
N GLN A 409 12.68 5.72 -25.23
CA GLN A 409 11.30 5.44 -25.62
C GLN A 409 10.26 5.65 -24.50
N TRP A 410 10.67 5.68 -23.23
CA TRP A 410 9.75 5.80 -22.09
C TRP A 410 9.82 7.15 -21.39
N ILE A 411 10.77 8.00 -21.79
CA ILE A 411 11.02 9.33 -21.21
C ILE A 411 10.03 10.38 -21.73
N THR A 412 9.32 10.11 -22.82
CA THR A 412 8.44 11.10 -23.48
C THR A 412 7.01 11.14 -22.93
N GLU A 413 6.63 10.23 -22.03
CA GLU A 413 5.28 10.11 -21.49
C GLU A 413 5.30 10.05 -19.96
N ASP A 414 4.37 10.76 -19.32
CA ASP A 414 3.90 10.45 -17.96
C ASP A 414 4.92 10.73 -16.81
N ASP A 415 4.98 9.86 -15.80
CA ASP A 415 5.77 9.93 -14.56
C ASP A 415 7.30 9.94 -14.77
N LEU A 416 7.83 9.13 -15.70
CA LEU A 416 9.27 8.99 -15.92
C LEU A 416 9.93 10.24 -16.50
N SER A 417 9.19 11.00 -17.30
CA SER A 417 9.65 12.30 -17.79
C SER A 417 9.89 13.28 -16.63
N THR A 418 8.98 13.30 -15.66
CA THR A 418 9.05 14.14 -14.47
C THR A 418 10.21 13.71 -13.60
N LEU A 419 10.37 12.41 -13.36
CA LEU A 419 11.50 11.87 -12.60
C LEU A 419 12.85 12.23 -13.23
N TYR A 420 13.01 12.00 -14.53
CA TYR A 420 14.23 12.34 -15.26
C TYR A 420 14.55 13.85 -15.20
N GLY A 421 13.52 14.69 -15.34
CA GLY A 421 13.64 16.14 -15.18
C GLY A 421 14.11 16.53 -13.78
N ILE A 422 13.51 15.95 -12.73
CA ILE A 422 13.92 16.17 -11.33
C ILE A 422 15.37 15.77 -11.11
N SER A 423 15.81 14.61 -11.62
CA SER A 423 17.21 14.18 -11.51
C SER A 423 18.18 15.13 -12.20
N LEU A 424 17.82 15.70 -13.36
CA LEU A 424 18.63 16.74 -13.99
C LEU A 424 18.74 18.00 -13.14
N ILE A 425 17.64 18.43 -12.50
CA ILE A 425 17.64 19.60 -11.60
C ILE A 425 18.52 19.33 -10.39
N ARG A 426 18.35 18.17 -9.76
CA ARG A 426 19.11 17.74 -8.59
C ARG A 426 20.58 17.53 -8.86
N LEU A 427 21.00 17.36 -10.11
CA LEU A 427 22.41 17.35 -10.56
C LEU A 427 22.90 18.71 -11.07
N ASN A 428 22.11 19.78 -10.87
CA ASN A 428 22.38 21.15 -11.32
C ASN A 428 22.57 21.29 -12.84
N LYS A 429 21.98 20.38 -13.63
CA LYS A 429 21.93 20.45 -15.10
C LYS A 429 20.69 21.23 -15.56
N LEU A 430 20.50 22.42 -15.01
CA LEU A 430 19.25 23.19 -15.13
C LEU A 430 18.88 23.51 -16.58
N LYS A 431 19.86 23.82 -17.44
CA LYS A 431 19.60 24.10 -18.87
C LYS A 431 19.12 22.87 -19.63
N GLU A 432 19.70 21.71 -19.34
CA GLU A 432 19.27 20.42 -19.90
C GLU A 432 17.89 20.05 -19.39
N ALA A 433 17.63 20.21 -18.08
CA ALA A 433 16.33 19.98 -17.46
C ALA A 433 15.24 20.84 -18.13
N HIS A 434 15.51 22.14 -18.31
CA HIS A 434 14.59 23.07 -18.94
C HIS A 434 14.24 22.65 -20.37
N SER A 435 15.25 22.41 -21.22
CA SER A 435 15.04 22.00 -22.61
C SER A 435 14.30 20.67 -22.69
N PHE A 436 14.68 19.70 -21.86
CA PHE A 436 14.08 18.38 -21.82
C PHE A 436 12.59 18.44 -21.43
N LEU A 437 12.26 19.06 -20.30
CA LEU A 437 10.89 19.17 -19.81
C LEU A 437 10.01 19.92 -20.81
N TYR A 438 10.57 20.91 -21.51
CA TYR A 438 9.80 21.70 -22.49
C TYR A 438 9.39 20.83 -23.67
N HIS A 439 10.33 20.04 -24.21
CA HIS A 439 10.01 19.10 -25.27
C HIS A 439 8.98 18.05 -24.81
N ALA A 440 9.11 17.52 -23.60
CA ALA A 440 8.16 16.57 -23.03
C ALA A 440 6.75 17.18 -22.87
N ALA A 441 6.64 18.44 -22.43
CA ALA A 441 5.37 19.15 -22.29
C ALA A 441 4.67 19.42 -23.64
N VAL A 442 5.44 19.67 -24.70
CA VAL A 442 4.88 19.87 -26.05
C VAL A 442 4.34 18.57 -26.66
N THR A 443 4.94 17.43 -26.34
CA THR A 443 4.53 16.12 -26.86
C THR A 443 3.37 15.48 -26.10
N ASP A 444 3.09 15.95 -24.89
CA ASP A 444 2.04 15.40 -24.04
C ASP A 444 0.66 15.97 -24.39
N SER A 445 -0.33 15.09 -24.46
CA SER A 445 -1.71 15.48 -24.79
C SER A 445 -2.51 15.92 -23.56
N ALA A 446 -2.01 15.63 -22.35
CA ALA A 446 -2.70 15.89 -21.08
C ALA A 446 -1.97 16.92 -20.20
N PRO A 447 -2.70 17.81 -19.50
CA PRO A 447 -2.10 18.72 -18.53
C PRO A 447 -1.54 17.95 -17.33
N ASN A 448 -0.27 18.17 -16.99
CA ASN A 448 0.40 17.59 -15.83
C ASN A 448 0.81 18.71 -14.83
N PRO A 449 0.12 18.84 -13.67
CA PRO A 449 0.40 19.90 -12.70
C PRO A 449 1.80 19.86 -12.08
N ASP A 450 2.39 18.67 -11.93
CA ASP A 450 3.74 18.55 -11.40
C ASP A 450 4.76 19.08 -12.42
N ARG A 451 4.57 18.77 -13.72
CA ARG A 451 5.42 19.29 -14.79
C ARG A 451 5.28 20.81 -14.95
N GLU A 452 4.05 21.35 -14.88
CA GLU A 452 3.75 22.79 -14.88
C GLU A 452 4.59 23.51 -13.82
N MET A 453 4.61 22.98 -12.60
CA MET A 453 5.35 23.57 -11.49
C MET A 453 6.87 23.47 -11.66
N LEU A 454 7.39 22.34 -12.16
CA LEU A 454 8.82 22.19 -12.47
C LEU A 454 9.29 23.24 -13.48
N HIS A 455 8.49 23.51 -14.52
CA HIS A 455 8.79 24.54 -15.51
C HIS A 455 8.97 25.92 -14.89
N ILE A 456 8.02 26.29 -14.02
CA ILE A 456 8.03 27.59 -13.36
C ILE A 456 9.30 27.74 -12.50
N LEU A 457 9.56 26.75 -11.64
CA LEU A 457 10.68 26.79 -10.71
C LEU A 457 12.04 26.83 -11.43
N ILE A 458 12.22 26.04 -12.49
CA ILE A 458 13.49 26.02 -13.24
C ILE A 458 13.73 27.35 -13.96
N GLN A 459 12.72 27.93 -14.61
CA GLN A 459 12.89 29.20 -15.32
C GLN A 459 13.13 30.36 -14.36
N TRP A 460 12.45 30.41 -13.21
CA TRP A 460 12.75 31.39 -12.18
C TRP A 460 14.17 31.25 -11.63
N GLN A 461 14.67 30.02 -11.45
CA GLN A 461 16.06 29.82 -11.03
C GLN A 461 17.06 30.26 -12.11
N LEU A 462 16.82 29.92 -13.38
CA LEU A 462 17.74 30.15 -14.50
C LEU A 462 17.75 31.59 -15.02
N MET A 463 16.56 32.19 -15.14
CA MET A 463 16.32 33.41 -15.93
C MET A 463 15.74 34.54 -15.10
N GLY A 464 15.10 34.23 -13.96
CA GLY A 464 14.40 35.24 -13.15
C GLY A 464 13.11 35.76 -13.79
N SER A 465 12.58 35.06 -14.80
CA SER A 465 11.32 35.40 -15.48
C SER A 465 10.82 34.20 -16.29
N LEU A 466 9.51 34.10 -16.53
CA LEU A 466 8.91 33.10 -17.41
C LEU A 466 8.87 33.56 -18.87
N GLU A 467 9.28 32.68 -19.78
CA GLU A 467 9.21 32.95 -21.21
C GLU A 467 7.75 32.93 -21.72
N PRO A 468 7.41 33.73 -22.75
CA PRO A 468 6.03 33.87 -23.24
C PRO A 468 5.32 32.55 -23.58
N HIS A 469 6.06 31.56 -24.08
CA HIS A 469 5.49 30.27 -24.47
C HIS A 469 5.19 29.36 -23.26
N ILE A 470 5.83 29.57 -22.10
CA ILE A 470 5.59 28.78 -20.88
C ILE A 470 4.24 29.10 -20.27
N TRP A 471 3.78 30.35 -20.38
CA TRP A 471 2.44 30.77 -19.96
C TRP A 471 1.33 29.94 -20.59
N GLY A 472 1.56 29.36 -21.77
CA GLY A 472 0.62 28.46 -22.44
C GLY A 472 0.33 27.19 -21.63
N PHE A 473 1.30 26.67 -20.88
CA PHE A 473 1.17 25.45 -20.08
C PHE A 473 0.54 25.70 -18.70
N ILE A 474 0.56 26.95 -18.23
CA ILE A 474 0.02 27.32 -16.92
C ILE A 474 -1.50 27.40 -17.01
N GLN A 475 -2.19 26.77 -16.04
CA GLN A 475 -3.64 26.79 -15.98
C GLN A 475 -4.16 28.22 -15.86
N HIS A 476 -5.19 28.57 -16.64
CA HIS A 476 -5.66 29.95 -16.78
C HIS A 476 -5.95 30.64 -15.43
N HIS A 477 -6.54 29.93 -14.47
CA HIS A 477 -6.87 30.48 -13.16
C HIS A 477 -5.66 30.72 -12.26
N LYS A 478 -4.48 30.16 -12.57
CA LYS A 478 -3.24 30.35 -11.79
C LYS A 478 -2.34 31.45 -12.34
N ARG A 479 -2.54 31.88 -13.60
CA ARG A 479 -1.64 32.79 -14.30
C ARG A 479 -1.47 34.13 -13.58
N GLU A 480 -2.57 34.75 -13.13
CA GLU A 480 -2.52 36.03 -12.40
C GLU A 480 -1.67 35.91 -11.12
N HIS A 481 -1.85 34.84 -10.36
CA HIS A 481 -1.09 34.60 -9.14
C HIS A 481 0.40 34.38 -9.42
N ILE A 482 0.73 33.60 -10.45
CA ILE A 482 2.13 33.34 -10.85
C ILE A 482 2.82 34.61 -11.34
N GLU A 483 2.15 35.45 -12.14
CA GLU A 483 2.68 36.74 -12.61
C GLU A 483 2.97 37.68 -11.45
N ARG A 484 2.06 37.74 -10.47
CA ARG A 484 2.24 38.56 -9.28
C ARG A 484 3.37 38.05 -8.39
N ILE A 485 3.50 36.73 -8.20
CA ILE A 485 4.62 36.13 -7.46
C ILE A 485 5.96 36.41 -8.18
N GLU A 486 6.01 36.28 -9.50
CA GLU A 486 7.21 36.63 -10.30
C GLU A 486 7.60 38.10 -10.12
N SER A 487 6.61 39.00 -10.16
CA SER A 487 6.84 40.42 -9.88
C SER A 487 7.42 40.62 -8.48
N LEU A 488 6.84 40.01 -7.44
CA LEU A 488 7.34 40.14 -6.06
C LEU A 488 8.76 39.58 -5.88
N LEU A 489 9.12 38.52 -6.62
CA LEU A 489 10.43 37.88 -6.53
C LEU A 489 11.55 38.66 -7.22
N PHE A 490 11.26 39.24 -8.39
CA PHE A 490 12.31 39.75 -9.30
C PHE A 490 12.17 41.23 -9.64
N HIS A 491 11.04 41.86 -9.35
CA HIS A 491 10.76 43.25 -9.68
C HIS A 491 10.47 44.05 -8.41
N HIS A 492 11.34 45.00 -8.06
CA HIS A 492 11.07 45.89 -6.93
C HIS A 492 9.96 46.90 -7.33
N PRO A 493 8.89 47.06 -6.53
CA PRO A 493 7.89 48.08 -6.80
C PRO A 493 8.53 49.48 -6.76
N GLU A 494 8.23 50.32 -7.74
CA GLU A 494 8.64 51.73 -7.73
C GLU A 494 8.03 52.43 -6.50
N ALA A 495 8.77 53.41 -5.95
CA ALA A 495 8.52 54.00 -4.62
C ALA A 495 7.14 54.66 -4.42
N ASP A 496 6.33 54.84 -5.47
CA ASP A 496 5.00 55.45 -5.42
C ASP A 496 3.83 54.45 -5.30
N ASP A 497 4.06 53.13 -5.37
CA ASP A 497 2.98 52.11 -5.35
C ASP A 497 2.97 51.22 -4.09
N GLN A 498 3.34 51.80 -2.94
CA GLN A 498 3.35 51.09 -1.65
C GLN A 498 1.96 50.72 -1.11
N SER A 499 0.88 51.10 -1.79
CA SER A 499 -0.50 50.78 -1.38
C SER A 499 -1.04 49.44 -1.90
N GLY A 500 -0.30 48.69 -2.75
CA GLY A 500 -0.73 47.41 -3.34
C GLY A 500 0.04 46.15 -2.91
N ALA A 501 1.09 46.31 -2.08
CA ALA A 501 2.12 45.29 -1.82
C ALA A 501 1.78 44.24 -0.73
N THR A 502 0.52 43.99 -0.44
CA THR A 502 0.12 42.89 0.45
C THR A 502 -0.09 41.61 -0.35
N VAL A 503 0.62 40.54 0.04
CA VAL A 503 0.47 39.21 -0.55
C VAL A 503 -0.93 38.69 -0.24
N ARG A 504 -1.69 38.27 -1.26
CA ARG A 504 -3.04 37.73 -1.07
C ARG A 504 -2.96 36.35 -0.40
N THR A 505 -4.03 35.92 0.28
CA THR A 505 -4.09 34.60 0.93
C THR A 505 -3.82 33.44 -0.04
N GLU A 506 -4.36 33.51 -1.26
CA GLU A 506 -4.16 32.50 -2.30
C GLU A 506 -2.71 32.47 -2.82
N GLU A 507 -2.07 33.64 -2.96
CA GLU A 507 -0.65 33.76 -3.32
C GLU A 507 0.24 33.21 -2.23
N SER A 508 -0.07 33.49 -0.96
CA SER A 508 0.66 32.97 0.19
C SER A 508 0.63 31.44 0.24
N LEU A 509 -0.54 30.82 0.06
CA LEU A 509 -0.68 29.35 0.01
C LEU A 509 0.14 28.75 -1.15
N LEU A 510 0.14 29.41 -2.31
CA LEU A 510 0.93 28.99 -3.46
C LEU A 510 2.43 29.13 -3.19
N ILE A 511 2.88 30.24 -2.59
CA ILE A 511 4.29 30.44 -2.22
C ILE A 511 4.75 29.37 -1.22
N HIS A 512 3.95 29.03 -0.21
CA HIS A 512 4.28 27.93 0.70
C HIS A 512 4.50 26.60 -0.05
N THR A 513 3.65 26.30 -1.03
CA THR A 513 3.77 25.12 -1.88
C THR A 513 5.04 25.17 -2.74
N LEU A 514 5.34 26.33 -3.33
CA LEU A 514 6.54 26.55 -4.15
C LEU A 514 7.83 26.45 -3.33
N ILE A 515 7.85 26.95 -2.08
CA ILE A 515 8.97 26.79 -1.15
C ILE A 515 9.23 25.30 -0.92
N GLN A 516 8.22 24.54 -0.50
CA GLN A 516 8.36 23.11 -0.24
C GLN A 516 8.86 22.34 -1.48
N ARG A 517 8.29 22.65 -2.64
CA ARG A 517 8.64 21.99 -3.90
C ARG A 517 10.03 22.37 -4.39
N SER A 518 10.45 23.62 -4.23
CA SER A 518 11.81 24.06 -4.58
C SER A 518 12.87 23.31 -3.76
N VAL A 519 12.63 23.10 -2.46
CA VAL A 519 13.55 22.34 -1.60
C VAL A 519 13.59 20.86 -2.00
N PHE A 520 12.42 20.25 -2.24
CA PHE A 520 12.31 18.84 -2.66
C PHE A 520 13.07 18.50 -3.96
N ILE A 521 13.13 19.44 -4.91
CA ILE A 521 13.87 19.26 -6.17
C ILE A 521 15.31 19.81 -6.12
N GLY A 522 15.76 20.31 -4.97
CA GLY A 522 17.14 20.80 -4.78
C GLY A 522 17.40 22.26 -5.21
N LEU A 523 16.37 23.05 -5.51
CA LEU A 523 16.47 24.47 -5.82
C LEU A 523 16.45 25.34 -4.54
N ILE A 524 17.44 25.13 -3.66
CA ILE A 524 17.49 25.75 -2.32
C ILE A 524 17.51 27.28 -2.39
N ASP A 525 18.27 27.86 -3.33
CA ASP A 525 18.35 29.32 -3.51
C ASP A 525 17.01 29.94 -3.92
N LEU A 526 16.22 29.24 -4.74
CA LEU A 526 14.89 29.71 -5.10
C LEU A 526 13.95 29.63 -3.90
N GLY A 527 13.99 28.54 -3.14
CA GLY A 527 13.22 28.38 -1.90
C GLY A 527 13.50 29.49 -0.90
N LYS A 528 14.78 29.87 -0.74
CA LYS A 528 15.19 31.00 0.10
C LYS A 528 14.66 32.34 -0.41
N ARG A 529 14.67 32.58 -1.73
CA ARG A 529 14.10 33.82 -2.30
C ARG A 529 12.58 33.89 -2.08
N LEU A 530 11.89 32.78 -2.31
CA LEU A 530 10.45 32.65 -2.04
C LEU A 530 10.11 32.85 -0.55
N SER A 531 10.96 32.37 0.36
CA SER A 531 10.72 32.51 1.79
C SER A 531 10.75 33.96 2.26
N VAL A 532 11.59 34.80 1.64
CA VAL A 532 11.68 36.23 1.95
C VAL A 532 10.41 36.98 1.56
N VAL A 533 9.67 36.54 0.53
CA VAL A 533 8.41 37.18 0.10
C VAL A 533 7.33 37.14 1.19
N LEU A 534 7.37 36.14 2.07
CA LEU A 534 6.43 35.97 3.18
C LEU A 534 7.09 36.21 4.55
N ASP A 535 8.25 36.87 4.60
CA ASP A 535 9.02 37.16 5.80
C ASP A 535 9.17 35.94 6.74
N GLU A 536 8.67 36.04 7.98
CA GLU A 536 8.76 35.00 9.01
C GLU A 536 7.93 33.76 8.66
N ALA A 537 6.75 33.93 8.07
CA ALA A 537 5.89 32.81 7.68
C ALA A 537 6.53 31.97 6.56
N GLY A 538 7.16 32.64 5.60
CA GLY A 538 7.95 31.99 4.56
C GLY A 538 9.19 31.30 5.13
N SER A 539 9.93 31.98 6.01
CA SER A 539 11.14 31.44 6.66
C SER A 539 10.83 30.19 7.49
N ASN A 540 9.72 30.18 8.21
CA ASN A 540 9.23 29.01 8.95
C ASN A 540 8.96 27.82 8.01
N THR A 541 8.31 28.07 6.88
CA THR A 541 8.03 27.04 5.88
C THR A 541 9.30 26.49 5.23
N PHE A 542 10.24 27.38 4.92
CA PHE A 542 11.52 27.01 4.32
C PHE A 542 12.38 26.19 5.28
N ALA A 543 12.48 26.58 6.55
CA ALA A 543 13.21 25.83 7.56
C ALA A 543 12.64 24.42 7.76
N LYS A 544 11.32 24.28 7.82
CA LYS A 544 10.65 22.97 7.90
C LYS A 544 10.87 22.13 6.66
N ALA A 545 10.81 22.73 5.47
CA ALA A 545 11.05 22.03 4.21
C ALA A 545 12.50 21.50 4.14
N LEU A 546 13.48 22.33 4.54
CA LEU A 546 14.88 21.92 4.61
C LEU A 546 15.08 20.72 5.53
N TYR A 547 14.51 20.78 6.74
CA TYR A 547 14.60 19.67 7.70
C TYR A 547 13.97 18.38 7.15
N LYS A 548 12.78 18.47 6.57
CA LYS A 548 12.06 17.32 5.98
C LYS A 548 12.85 16.67 4.84
N GLU A 549 13.59 17.44 4.05
CA GLU A 549 14.43 16.93 2.97
C GLU A 549 15.87 16.58 3.39
N GLY A 550 16.18 16.64 4.69
CA GLY A 550 17.47 16.22 5.24
C GLY A 550 18.56 17.30 5.24
N TYR A 551 18.27 18.54 4.86
CA TYR A 551 19.18 19.69 4.98
C TYR A 551 19.21 20.22 6.42
N VAL A 552 19.62 19.35 7.34
CA VAL A 552 19.46 19.53 8.79
C VAL A 552 20.25 20.73 9.31
N PHE A 553 21.44 21.00 8.77
CA PHE A 553 22.29 22.10 9.22
C PHE A 553 21.70 23.46 8.83
N GLU A 554 21.31 23.62 7.57
CA GLU A 554 20.67 24.83 7.06
C GLU A 554 19.32 25.08 7.74
N ALA A 555 18.58 24.02 8.05
CA ALA A 555 17.36 24.11 8.82
C ALA A 555 17.62 24.60 10.25
N ALA A 556 18.65 24.07 10.93
CA ALA A 556 18.95 24.40 12.33
C ALA A 556 19.14 25.90 12.54
N ASP A 557 19.96 26.57 11.71
CA ASP A 557 20.23 28.00 11.83
C ASP A 557 18.95 28.85 11.70
N LEU A 558 18.08 28.48 10.77
CA LEU A 558 16.80 29.16 10.55
C LEU A 558 15.83 28.91 11.71
N LEU A 559 15.73 27.67 12.19
CA LEU A 559 14.87 27.31 13.32
C LEU A 559 15.30 28.03 14.60
N ILE A 560 16.61 28.16 14.85
CA ILE A 560 17.13 28.93 15.99
C ILE A 560 16.75 30.42 15.85
N THR A 561 16.94 31.00 14.66
CA THR A 561 16.57 32.40 14.40
C THR A 561 15.07 32.65 14.66
N LEU A 562 14.21 31.74 14.21
CA LEU A 562 12.76 31.82 14.43
C LEU A 562 12.38 31.61 15.91
N LEU A 563 13.11 30.77 16.64
CA LEU A 563 12.92 30.58 18.08
C LEU A 563 13.27 31.86 18.84
N GLU A 564 14.39 32.51 18.50
CA GLU A 564 14.81 33.79 19.09
C GLU A 564 13.81 34.92 18.79
N ALA A 565 13.22 34.90 17.59
CA ALA A 565 12.15 35.82 17.19
C ALA A 565 10.77 35.49 17.80
N GLN A 566 10.63 34.38 18.54
CA GLN A 566 9.36 33.89 19.11
C GLN A 566 8.26 33.59 18.07
N THR A 567 8.65 33.24 16.84
CA THR A 567 7.73 32.96 15.72
C THR A 567 7.79 31.50 15.26
N LEU A 568 8.59 30.69 15.96
CA LEU A 568 8.66 29.25 15.77
C LEU A 568 7.44 28.56 16.41
N GLY A 569 6.62 27.90 15.60
CA GLY A 569 5.52 27.06 16.08
C GLY A 569 6.00 25.66 16.54
N ASP A 570 5.11 24.93 17.20
CA ASP A 570 5.45 23.65 17.87
C ASP A 570 6.07 22.60 16.93
N GLU A 571 5.61 22.50 15.67
CA GLU A 571 6.21 21.59 14.67
C GLU A 571 7.69 21.94 14.41
N GLY A 572 8.01 23.23 14.28
CA GLY A 572 9.40 23.65 14.06
C GLY A 572 10.25 23.52 15.32
N ALA A 573 9.66 23.75 16.50
CA ALA A 573 10.32 23.52 17.78
C ALA A 573 10.62 22.02 17.99
N LEU A 574 9.73 21.13 17.55
CA LEU A 574 9.94 19.68 17.60
C LEU A 574 11.13 19.27 16.73
N MET A 575 11.21 19.78 15.49
CA MET A 575 12.35 19.54 14.61
C MET A 575 13.66 20.03 15.23
N LEU A 576 13.67 21.26 15.79
CA LEU A 576 14.86 21.79 16.47
C LEU A 576 15.26 20.94 17.68
N ALA A 577 14.29 20.43 18.44
CA ALA A 577 14.54 19.55 19.58
C ALA A 577 15.14 18.21 19.15
N GLU A 578 14.68 17.62 18.03
CA GLU A 578 15.28 16.43 17.41
C GLU A 578 16.74 16.69 16.99
N ILE A 579 17.02 17.84 16.35
CA ILE A 579 18.39 18.22 15.97
C ILE A 579 19.31 18.32 17.20
N LEU A 580 18.85 19.01 18.25
CA LEU A 580 19.61 19.16 19.49
C LEU A 580 19.86 17.82 20.16
N TYR A 581 18.85 16.93 20.18
CA TYR A 581 18.98 15.56 20.66
C TYR A 581 20.08 14.80 19.90
N ASP A 582 20.04 14.81 18.57
CA ASP A 582 21.03 14.10 17.73
C ASP A 582 22.45 14.65 17.91
N LYS A 583 22.59 15.93 18.26
CA LYS A 583 23.87 16.56 18.59
C LYS A 583 24.31 16.35 20.05
N GLY A 584 23.52 15.66 20.87
CA GLY A 584 23.82 15.39 22.28
C GLY A 584 23.51 16.54 23.24
N HIS A 585 22.81 17.58 22.78
CA HIS A 585 22.36 18.71 23.59
C HIS A 585 21.03 18.38 24.30
N TYR A 586 21.05 17.33 25.14
CA TYR A 586 19.84 16.77 25.76
C TYR A 586 19.11 17.75 26.68
N MET A 587 19.83 18.65 27.36
CA MET A 587 19.23 19.62 28.26
C MET A 587 18.41 20.68 27.49
N GLU A 588 18.97 21.18 26.39
CA GLU A 588 18.32 22.12 25.49
C GLU A 588 17.13 21.48 24.78
N ALA A 589 17.30 20.23 24.31
CA ALA A 589 16.23 19.46 23.67
C ALA A 589 15.03 19.23 24.62
N VAL A 590 15.26 18.85 25.88
CA VAL A 590 14.19 18.68 26.89
C VAL A 590 13.38 19.95 27.06
N ARG A 591 14.03 21.12 27.15
CA ARG A 591 13.32 22.39 27.35
C ARG A 591 12.35 22.69 26.21
N LEU A 592 12.76 22.40 24.97
CA LEU A 592 11.87 22.55 23.82
C LEU A 592 10.73 21.54 23.86
N PHE A 593 11.00 20.26 24.13
CA PHE A 593 9.95 19.25 24.27
C PHE A 593 8.95 19.58 25.37
N GLU A 594 9.40 20.09 26.52
CA GLU A 594 8.52 20.50 27.61
C GLU A 594 7.66 21.71 27.25
N ASN A 595 8.24 22.69 26.55
CA ASN A 595 7.47 23.84 26.06
C ASN A 595 6.37 23.39 25.08
N ILE A 596 6.70 22.52 24.12
CA ILE A 596 5.71 21.95 23.19
C ILE A 596 4.58 21.26 23.95
N LYS A 597 4.89 20.45 24.97
CA LYS A 597 3.87 19.76 25.78
C LYS A 597 2.96 20.71 26.56
N LEU A 598 3.47 21.87 26.97
CA LEU A 598 2.68 22.90 27.64
C LEU A 598 1.71 23.59 26.66
N ASN A 599 2.11 23.74 25.41
CA ASN A 599 1.30 24.35 24.36
C ASN A 599 0.27 23.36 23.78
N ASP A 600 0.71 22.15 23.46
CA ASP A 600 -0.10 21.09 22.85
C ASP A 600 0.27 19.70 23.42
N ALA A 601 -0.58 19.21 24.32
CA ALA A 601 -0.43 17.89 24.93
C ALA A 601 -0.70 16.72 23.97
N SER A 602 -1.25 16.98 22.77
CA SER A 602 -1.52 15.95 21.76
C SER A 602 -0.27 15.52 20.98
N ILE A 603 0.80 16.32 21.02
CA ILE A 603 2.08 16.01 20.37
C ILE A 603 2.86 14.99 21.22
N HIS A 604 2.48 13.71 21.09
CA HIS A 604 3.07 12.61 21.87
C HIS A 604 4.58 12.44 21.64
N GLN A 605 5.08 12.81 20.45
CA GLN A 605 6.52 12.79 20.12
C GLN A 605 7.34 13.63 21.11
N ALA A 606 6.82 14.80 21.53
CA ALA A 606 7.50 15.64 22.49
C ALA A 606 7.56 15.00 23.88
N SER A 607 6.52 14.26 24.29
CA SER A 607 6.54 13.52 25.55
C SER A 607 7.57 12.40 25.57
N ILE A 608 7.68 11.65 24.48
CA ILE A 608 8.66 10.57 24.33
C ILE A 608 10.08 11.14 24.24
N GLY A 609 10.28 12.18 23.42
CA GLY A 609 11.56 12.87 23.28
C GLY A 609 12.08 13.43 24.61
N ALA A 610 11.23 14.10 25.40
CA ALA A 610 11.58 14.57 26.74
C ALA A 610 11.96 13.41 27.67
N ALA A 611 11.17 12.33 27.70
CA ALA A 611 11.45 11.16 28.55
C ALA A 611 12.80 10.53 28.20
N ILE A 612 13.11 10.36 26.91
CA ILE A 612 14.39 9.83 26.43
C ILE A 612 15.54 10.73 26.86
N CYS A 613 15.41 12.04 26.68
CA CYS A 613 16.47 12.97 27.05
C CYS A 613 16.71 12.98 28.57
N TYR A 614 15.66 12.90 29.40
CA TYR A 614 15.80 12.73 30.85
C TYR A 614 16.52 11.44 31.22
N LEU A 615 16.21 10.33 30.55
CA LEU A 615 16.90 9.06 30.76
C LEU A 615 18.39 9.16 30.38
N LEU A 616 18.73 9.80 29.27
CA LEU A 616 20.12 9.99 28.86
C LEU A 616 20.89 10.90 29.83
N LEU A 617 20.29 12.01 30.26
CA LEU A 617 20.87 12.87 31.29
C LEU A 617 21.12 12.11 32.60
N ALA A 618 20.18 11.25 33.02
CA ALA A 618 20.36 10.40 34.18
C ALA A 618 21.49 9.37 34.01
N ALA A 619 21.60 8.74 32.84
CA ALA A 619 22.69 7.81 32.53
C ALA A 619 24.06 8.51 32.54
N ASP A 620 24.16 9.72 31.98
CA ASP A 620 25.39 10.50 31.97
C ASP A 620 25.82 10.92 33.39
N LEU A 621 24.87 11.30 34.24
CA LEU A 621 25.14 11.59 35.66
C LEU A 621 25.62 10.35 36.43
N LEU A 622 25.08 9.16 36.14
CA LEU A 622 25.53 7.90 36.74
C LEU A 622 26.96 7.54 36.32
N ASP A 623 27.31 7.76 35.05
CA ASP A 623 28.66 7.52 34.54
C ASP A 623 29.67 8.52 35.15
N GLN A 624 29.29 9.79 35.30
CA GLN A 624 30.11 10.80 36.01
C GLN A 624 30.34 10.38 37.47
N ALA A 625 29.28 10.00 38.19
CA ALA A 625 29.38 9.54 39.57
C ALA A 625 30.24 8.29 39.71
N HIS A 626 30.22 7.37 38.74
CA HIS A 626 31.11 6.21 38.72
C HIS A 626 32.58 6.61 38.55
N GLY A 627 32.88 7.61 37.71
CA GLY A 627 34.23 8.17 37.56
C GLY A 627 34.79 8.72 38.87
N GLU A 628 33.93 9.31 39.70
CA GLU A 628 34.28 9.83 41.03
C GLU A 628 34.32 8.72 42.12
N LEU A 629 33.54 7.64 41.95
CA LEU A 629 33.38 6.53 42.89
C LEU A 629 33.51 5.15 42.20
N PRO A 630 34.72 4.74 41.78
CA PRO A 630 34.93 3.54 40.94
C PRO A 630 34.62 2.20 41.65
N GLY A 631 34.39 2.19 42.97
CA GLY A 631 34.11 0.98 43.75
C GLY A 631 32.67 0.45 43.67
N THR A 632 31.75 1.19 43.04
CA THR A 632 30.31 0.83 43.04
C THR A 632 29.90 0.18 41.72
N ALA A 633 29.92 -1.15 41.67
CA ALA A 633 29.57 -1.93 40.47
C ALA A 633 28.11 -1.75 40.00
N ALA A 634 27.22 -1.23 40.85
CA ALA A 634 25.83 -0.99 40.51
C ALA A 634 25.63 0.19 39.53
N LEU A 635 26.43 1.26 39.63
CA LEU A 635 26.23 2.47 38.81
C LEU A 635 26.33 2.20 37.30
N PRO A 636 27.37 1.48 36.80
CA PRO A 636 27.46 1.12 35.38
C PRO A 636 26.42 0.08 34.93
N GLN A 637 25.83 -0.67 35.86
CA GLN A 637 24.74 -1.60 35.54
C GLN A 637 23.43 -0.84 35.30
N GLU A 638 23.07 0.08 36.19
CA GLU A 638 21.88 0.92 36.05
C GLU A 638 21.96 1.81 34.80
N ALA A 639 23.11 2.44 34.54
CA ALA A 639 23.31 3.23 33.32
C ALA A 639 23.11 2.40 32.04
N ARG A 640 23.52 1.13 32.03
CA ARG A 640 23.27 0.20 30.92
C ARG A 640 21.79 -0.16 30.77
N GLN A 641 21.06 -0.37 31.88
CA GLN A 641 19.61 -0.63 31.82
C GLN A 641 18.85 0.57 31.27
N ILE A 642 19.21 1.78 31.70
CA ILE A 642 18.63 3.02 31.18
C ILE A 642 18.87 3.13 29.66
N ARG A 643 20.10 2.92 29.19
CA ARG A 643 20.41 2.93 27.75
C ARG A 643 19.64 1.86 26.97
N SER A 644 19.44 0.68 27.56
CA SER A 644 18.59 -0.35 26.96
C SER A 644 17.12 0.09 26.86
N ALA A 645 16.59 0.79 27.86
CA ALA A 645 15.24 1.35 27.80
C ALA A 645 15.14 2.46 26.74
N VAL A 646 16.15 3.33 26.64
CA VAL A 646 16.24 4.35 25.58
C VAL A 646 16.22 3.70 24.19
N GLN A 647 16.99 2.62 23.98
CA GLN A 647 16.97 1.88 22.71
C GLN A 647 15.59 1.33 22.35
N GLN A 648 14.78 0.92 23.33
CA GLN A 648 13.40 0.49 23.09
C GLN A 648 12.49 1.68 22.75
N LEU A 649 12.62 2.79 23.47
CA LEU A 649 11.85 4.01 23.23
C LEU A 649 12.17 4.65 21.86
N GLN A 650 13.41 4.53 21.38
CA GLN A 650 13.78 4.95 20.02
C GLN A 650 12.98 4.22 18.93
N ARG A 651 12.43 3.02 19.23
CA ARG A 651 11.63 2.23 18.27
C ARG A 651 10.18 2.70 18.13
N THR A 652 9.74 3.66 18.93
CA THR A 652 8.35 4.17 18.95
C THR A 652 8.02 5.11 17.78
N GLY A 653 9.01 5.44 16.93
CA GLY A 653 8.81 6.36 15.81
C GLY A 653 8.66 7.82 16.24
N TRP A 654 9.22 8.18 17.40
CA TRP A 654 9.12 9.54 17.93
C TRP A 654 9.95 10.57 17.12
N GLN A 655 11.02 10.13 16.46
CA GLN A 655 11.86 10.97 15.59
C GLN A 655 11.38 10.96 14.14
N THR A 656 11.78 11.99 13.38
CA THR A 656 11.63 12.02 11.93
C THR A 656 12.35 10.87 11.26
N ASN A 657 11.60 10.09 10.46
CA ASN A 657 12.15 9.00 9.67
C ASN A 657 12.50 9.50 8.27
N TRP A 658 13.78 9.77 8.03
CA TRP A 658 14.29 10.09 6.69
C TRP A 658 14.50 8.83 5.84
N ASP A 659 14.19 8.94 4.55
CA ASP A 659 14.59 7.95 3.55
C ASP A 659 16.09 8.06 3.21
N ASP A 660 16.59 7.13 2.39
CA ASP A 660 18.01 7.04 2.07
C ASP A 660 18.52 8.24 1.26
N ARG A 661 17.67 8.82 0.40
CA ARG A 661 17.97 10.06 -0.34
C ARG A 661 18.13 11.23 0.62
N GLN A 662 17.18 11.45 1.52
CA GLN A 662 17.21 12.53 2.51
C GLN A 662 18.42 12.39 3.45
N ARG A 663 18.79 11.16 3.83
CA ARG A 663 20.00 10.90 4.62
C ARG A 663 21.29 11.35 3.93
N ARG A 664 21.37 11.37 2.59
CA ARG A 664 22.54 11.90 1.86
C ARG A 664 22.77 13.38 2.14
N CYS A 665 21.71 14.13 2.41
CA CYS A 665 21.79 15.56 2.72
C CYS A 665 22.36 15.82 4.13
N ILE A 666 22.33 14.82 5.03
CA ILE A 666 22.77 14.93 6.42
C ILE A 666 24.30 14.75 6.57
N ASP A 667 24.94 13.96 5.69
CA ASP A 667 26.36 13.59 5.84
C ASP A 667 27.30 14.83 5.75
N GLU A 668 28.08 15.07 6.80
CA GLU A 668 28.94 16.26 7.00
C GLU A 668 29.98 16.51 5.90
N GLN A 669 30.28 15.52 5.05
CA GLN A 669 31.20 15.67 3.92
C GLN A 669 30.67 16.61 2.83
N ASN A 670 29.36 16.92 2.82
CA ASN A 670 28.76 17.90 1.90
C ASN A 670 28.93 19.37 2.34
N ARG A 671 29.52 19.65 3.51
CA ARG A 671 29.73 21.03 4.05
C ARG A 671 30.40 22.04 3.11
N ASN A 672 31.21 21.58 2.14
CA ASN A 672 32.05 22.47 1.33
C ASN A 672 31.50 22.77 -0.07
N ARG A 673 30.26 22.40 -0.35
CA ARG A 673 29.71 22.57 -1.68
C ARG A 673 28.27 23.06 -1.57
N ASN A 674 28.03 24.32 -1.91
CA ASN A 674 26.73 24.75 -2.46
C ASN A 674 26.50 24.01 -3.80
N LEU A 675 26.57 22.67 -3.82
CA LEU A 675 26.47 21.84 -5.00
C LEU A 675 25.44 20.71 -4.76
N PRO A 676 24.76 20.30 -5.84
CA PRO A 676 23.75 19.25 -5.88
C PRO A 676 24.08 17.95 -5.13
N LEU A 677 23.03 17.17 -4.82
CA LEU A 677 23.09 15.74 -4.44
C LEU A 677 24.14 15.06 -5.33
N HIS A 678 25.32 14.79 -4.76
CA HIS A 678 26.33 14.02 -5.45
C HIS A 678 26.03 12.55 -5.21
N ASP A 679 25.86 11.79 -6.29
CA ASP A 679 25.96 10.33 -6.27
C ASP A 679 27.26 9.93 -5.56
N ARG A 680 27.26 8.80 -4.83
CA ARG A 680 28.48 8.36 -4.16
C ARG A 680 29.54 8.10 -5.21
N SER A 681 30.63 8.87 -5.17
CA SER A 681 31.76 8.68 -6.08
C SER A 681 32.40 7.31 -5.84
N GLU A 682 32.92 6.72 -6.93
CA GLU A 682 33.76 5.51 -6.92
C GLU A 682 34.88 5.54 -5.86
#